data_AF-A0A0Q9LDX1-F1
#
_entry.id   AF-A0A0Q9LDX1-F1
#
_cell.length_a   1.000
_cell.length_b   1.000
_cell.length_c   1.000
_cell.angle_alpha   90.00
_cell.angle_beta   90.00
_cell.angle_gamma   90.00
#
_symmetry.space_group_name_H-M   'P 1'
#
loop_
_entity.id
_entity.type
_entity.pdbx_description
1 polymer ?
#
loop_
_entity_poly.entity_id
_entity_poly.type
_entity_poly.pdbx_seq_one_letter_code
_entity_poly.pdbx_strand_id
1 'polypeptide(L)'
;MKSLKKFTATFLTCTLCFGLFGSAVSAEMASEENKQIDAFVTIDASVKYQKIDNFGASDAWSMEQLGTNWTDENKARVADLLFSRDKGIGLSSWRFNIGAGSTETDEAIITNPWRRAEAFKSSADSDYDWSKQAGQQWFLEAAKDRGVDTLIAFVNSPPVWMTKNGHAQPDSTVGSTNLKDGYEDDFAAYMTDVLEHFKSKGFEFDYISPINEPTWDWNKAGQEANRYNNEDMKIVILELYRQLKERGATAQISSPDGVEITALLDDEVYKSFADKDQYSGGANSLGVGKYREYIKDLLGDPELKEAIGNKIASHSYWSDYSNPGDDRLGKLRDLLAENLKKYDSSAKYWMSEYCILGSYGPGRDLGIDPALYVARTIHFDLTRANAAAWQWWTAVSTEDYKDGLIYTDFKTAGDEQNILASKILWGLGNYSKFIRPGAERIALTGLDEQARSGLLGSAYKDDNEKTVTAVFVNDSEEDKRIKLSAAGLDKNDAVYMLKPYVTSADKDLAKGQNVSVQADGTFETVIPARSVVTLYGDLVKVNKKPDAPENVQVKPANKGLEIAFTAPKGAYEYEVAYGEKKGNRERKVTVAADDVITLQNLENGTEYYVTIRGGNKNGFGPPSERAYGVPEMQVPNGVSAISTDGGFTVKYDAATGVPAYQVRYGLQPGSYDQKQVSEAPNGAVQVEGLINGETYYGIVEAVDGIHVSPPSAPFQIMPDIPAPKKVIGIAGNNKVHLEATPVNGALGYIFQVGSETQTSTTVKSDKNAIELDGLINGAPITVRVSTIGIGGNGTGFSEAIVTPKAEEVRLEDNFDKSDMTRYQQDISKWLIEDGLLKHASGADNQGEISLNSLKLIDGTITAIAKHSTAGADWGIVFRGASYDKGYMFGFENGNLFIRRDGQNLAPSIPFSAKLDELYKLEVRLKGKQIQAFLDGALVFEVTDTTYTSGRVGLHSWADAEFAYIKIATEANSIMTKPEIYQVKEGDRQVALKYSEVDGAESYTIKYAALTGDDTAPVELSANPGSTIVTGLTNGVSYSFTVVAKRGSEEAISEPITATTIGNSDNVLFYVDAGDGTPSVLEDGEKFGSLQTLEEQPYGSDPITGVKWGYEADGGLTWAHTSPTEAYQSIRQYDGNENGKGLAYRFQLPNGTYKVKVGFFDPWKASDRKMNLTINGETKLTDYVIGDKQEEKTFDSIKVNNGELIVKVIKAGGSKPMLSYIVVEQQ
;
A
#
# COMPACT_ATOMS: atom_id res chain seq x y z
N MET A 1 -61.51 -26.02 38.24
CA MET A 1 -60.60 -25.15 37.48
C MET A 1 -59.16 -25.39 37.95
N LYS A 2 -58.28 -25.77 36.99
CA LYS A 2 -56.79 -25.68 36.94
C LYS A 2 -55.98 -26.31 38.10
N SER A 3 -55.78 -27.64 38.15
CA SER A 3 -54.66 -28.51 37.62
C SER A 3 -53.25 -28.17 38.14
N LEU A 4 -52.69 -28.83 39.18
CA LEU A 4 -52.12 -30.21 39.30
C LEU A 4 -50.75 -30.38 38.60
N LYS A 5 -49.77 -31.18 39.05
CA LYS A 5 -49.30 -31.79 40.33
C LYS A 5 -48.25 -32.85 39.90
N LYS A 6 -47.12 -32.91 40.62
CA LYS A 6 -46.46 -34.10 41.20
C LYS A 6 -46.16 -35.41 40.40
N PHE A 7 -44.92 -35.88 40.58
CA PHE A 7 -44.44 -37.23 41.00
C PHE A 7 -44.10 -38.37 39.99
N THR A 8 -42.87 -38.91 40.16
CA THR A 8 -42.37 -40.33 40.08
C THR A 8 -42.56 -41.20 38.83
N ALA A 9 -41.48 -41.88 38.36
CA ALA A 9 -41.18 -43.30 38.66
C ALA A 9 -39.99 -43.89 37.85
N THR A 10 -39.33 -44.88 38.47
CA THR A 10 -38.12 -45.62 38.08
C THR A 10 -38.45 -47.04 37.61
N PHE A 11 -37.47 -47.72 36.99
CA PHE A 11 -37.22 -49.18 36.85
C PHE A 11 -37.45 -49.88 35.48
N LEU A 12 -36.31 -50.11 34.81
CA LEU A 12 -35.73 -51.42 34.41
C LEU A 12 -36.52 -52.37 33.49
N THR A 13 -35.96 -52.63 32.31
CA THR A 13 -35.83 -53.98 31.75
C THR A 13 -34.68 -54.04 30.73
N CYS A 14 -33.60 -54.77 31.09
CA CYS A 14 -32.77 -55.50 30.12
C CYS A 14 -33.71 -56.41 29.29
N THR A 15 -33.42 -56.83 28.05
CA THR A 15 -32.32 -57.74 27.66
C THR A 15 -32.39 -57.98 26.13
N LEU A 16 -31.21 -58.09 25.47
CA LEU A 16 -30.90 -58.85 24.23
C LEU A 16 -31.67 -58.47 22.94
N CYS A 17 -31.10 -58.31 21.75
CA CYS A 17 -29.87 -58.83 21.15
C CYS A 17 -29.62 -58.15 19.78
N PHE A 18 -28.34 -57.93 19.46
CA PHE A 18 -27.71 -57.94 18.12
C PHE A 18 -28.24 -57.07 16.97
N GLY A 19 -27.37 -56.13 16.57
CA GLY A 19 -26.79 -56.15 15.23
C GLY A 19 -27.26 -55.07 14.27
N LEU A 20 -26.27 -54.30 13.77
CA LEU A 20 -26.33 -53.27 12.71
C LEU A 20 -26.59 -51.85 13.20
N PHE A 21 -25.51 -51.16 13.61
CA PHE A 21 -25.41 -49.72 13.41
C PHE A 21 -24.46 -49.48 12.26
N GLY A 22 -25.03 -49.18 11.09
CA GLY A 22 -24.41 -48.26 10.17
C GLY A 22 -24.35 -46.89 10.86
N SER A 23 -23.26 -46.18 10.64
CA SER A 23 -23.07 -44.81 11.10
C SER A 23 -24.29 -43.97 10.75
N ALA A 24 -24.72 -43.15 11.71
CA ALA A 24 -25.71 -42.11 11.49
C ALA A 24 -25.19 -41.20 10.38
N VAL A 25 -25.75 -41.38 9.18
CA VAL A 25 -25.89 -40.31 8.22
C VAL A 25 -26.62 -39.20 8.98
N SER A 26 -25.94 -38.08 9.20
CA SER A 26 -26.60 -36.87 9.64
C SER A 26 -27.79 -36.65 8.71
N ALA A 27 -28.98 -36.54 9.29
CA ALA A 27 -30.24 -36.33 8.59
C ALA A 27 -30.34 -34.89 8.03
N GLU A 28 -29.26 -34.39 7.44
CA GLU A 28 -29.22 -33.22 6.56
C GLU A 28 -28.87 -33.60 5.10
N MET A 29 -28.45 -34.84 4.81
CA MET A 29 -28.22 -35.30 3.42
C MET A 29 -29.48 -35.85 2.72
N ALA A 30 -30.67 -35.69 3.30
CA ALA A 30 -31.93 -36.16 2.70
C ALA A 30 -32.93 -35.02 2.43
N SER A 31 -32.43 -33.89 1.93
CA SER A 31 -33.26 -32.82 1.33
C SER A 31 -32.67 -32.21 0.04
N GLU A 32 -31.79 -32.91 -0.67
CA GLU A 32 -31.43 -32.52 -2.05
C GLU A 32 -32.43 -33.07 -3.08
N GLU A 33 -33.72 -32.81 -2.87
CA GLU A 33 -34.69 -32.84 -3.96
C GLU A 33 -34.95 -31.40 -4.42
N ASN A 34 -34.54 -31.11 -5.67
CA ASN A 34 -35.02 -29.99 -6.51
C ASN A 34 -34.43 -28.56 -6.31
N LYS A 35 -33.10 -28.39 -6.19
CA LYS A 35 -32.48 -27.07 -6.50
C LYS A 35 -32.37 -26.87 -8.02
N GLN A 36 -32.78 -25.69 -8.50
CA GLN A 36 -32.81 -25.32 -9.91
C GLN A 36 -31.38 -25.23 -10.51
N ILE A 37 -31.20 -25.69 -11.75
CA ILE A 37 -29.94 -25.49 -12.51
C ILE A 37 -29.85 -24.02 -12.90
N ASP A 38 -28.76 -23.35 -12.53
CA ASP A 38 -28.53 -21.93 -12.82
C ASP A 38 -28.09 -21.70 -14.27
N ALA A 39 -27.26 -22.60 -14.82
CA ALA A 39 -26.77 -22.49 -16.19
C ALA A 39 -26.62 -23.85 -16.89
N PHE A 40 -26.99 -23.89 -18.16
CA PHE A 40 -26.74 -25.02 -19.06
C PHE A 40 -25.59 -24.63 -20.00
N VAL A 41 -24.44 -25.28 -19.83
CA VAL A 41 -23.20 -24.93 -20.50
C VAL A 41 -22.86 -25.99 -21.56
N THR A 42 -22.40 -25.54 -22.74
CA THR A 42 -21.92 -26.45 -23.79
C THR A 42 -20.50 -26.08 -24.19
N ILE A 43 -19.58 -27.03 -24.03
CA ILE A 43 -18.25 -26.98 -24.65
C ILE A 43 -18.38 -27.56 -26.05
N ASP A 44 -17.93 -26.83 -27.08
CA ASP A 44 -17.93 -27.29 -28.47
C ASP A 44 -16.52 -27.23 -29.06
N ALA A 45 -15.88 -28.39 -29.17
CA ALA A 45 -14.53 -28.51 -29.70
C ALA A 45 -14.43 -28.39 -31.24
N SER A 46 -15.56 -28.27 -31.94
CA SER A 46 -15.58 -28.01 -33.39
C SER A 46 -15.32 -26.54 -33.74
N VAL A 47 -15.55 -25.63 -32.78
CA VAL A 47 -15.25 -24.21 -32.90
C VAL A 47 -13.98 -23.89 -32.12
N LYS A 48 -12.92 -23.57 -32.86
CA LYS A 48 -11.57 -23.30 -32.33
C LYS A 48 -11.23 -21.82 -32.47
N TYR A 49 -10.43 -21.33 -31.53
CA TYR A 49 -9.89 -19.97 -31.52
C TYR A 49 -8.36 -20.01 -31.53
N GLN A 50 -7.69 -19.22 -30.68
CA GLN A 50 -6.24 -19.18 -30.59
C GLN A 50 -5.65 -20.40 -29.89
N LYS A 51 -4.40 -20.73 -30.25
CA LYS A 51 -3.52 -21.58 -29.46
C LYS A 51 -2.92 -20.79 -28.32
N ILE A 52 -2.79 -21.43 -27.16
CA ILE A 52 -2.13 -20.87 -25.99
C ILE A 52 -0.64 -21.15 -26.12
N ASP A 53 0.15 -20.09 -26.06
CA ASP A 53 1.60 -20.10 -26.10
C ASP A 53 2.15 -20.28 -24.68
N ASN A 54 1.76 -19.48 -23.69
CA ASN A 54 2.23 -19.64 -22.29
C ASN A 54 1.44 -18.82 -21.24
N PHE A 55 1.67 -19.16 -19.96
CA PHE A 55 1.34 -18.34 -18.79
C PHE A 55 2.61 -18.11 -17.98
N GLY A 56 2.91 -16.86 -17.61
CA GLY A 56 4.19 -16.52 -16.98
C GLY A 56 4.12 -15.45 -15.90
N ALA A 57 5.29 -15.11 -15.37
CA ALA A 57 5.54 -13.99 -14.47
C ALA A 57 6.98 -13.48 -14.65
N SER A 58 7.29 -12.33 -14.06
CA SER A 58 8.58 -11.66 -14.17
C SER A 58 9.43 -11.81 -12.91
N ASP A 59 10.74 -11.91 -13.13
CA ASP A 59 11.77 -11.95 -12.11
C ASP A 59 12.26 -10.56 -11.66
N ALA A 60 11.77 -9.50 -12.33
CA ALA A 60 12.24 -8.14 -12.12
C ALA A 60 12.27 -7.76 -10.64
N TRP A 61 13.33 -7.05 -10.27
CA TRP A 61 13.54 -6.45 -8.95
C TRP A 61 13.82 -7.47 -7.86
N SER A 62 12.81 -8.23 -7.44
CA SER A 62 12.87 -9.02 -6.22
C SER A 62 13.76 -10.26 -6.32
N MET A 63 13.81 -10.92 -7.47
CA MET A 63 14.47 -12.23 -7.57
C MET A 63 15.99 -12.16 -7.41
N GLU A 64 16.61 -11.02 -7.72
CA GLU A 64 18.03 -10.83 -7.43
C GLU A 64 18.28 -10.84 -5.92
N GLN A 65 17.53 -10.02 -5.18
CA GLN A 65 17.68 -9.92 -3.73
C GLN A 65 17.36 -11.24 -3.03
N LEU A 66 16.33 -11.95 -3.49
CA LEU A 66 15.94 -13.25 -2.94
C LEU A 66 16.99 -14.31 -3.27
N GLY A 67 17.39 -14.43 -4.54
CA GLY A 67 18.33 -15.45 -4.99
C GLY A 67 19.70 -15.35 -4.31
N THR A 68 20.12 -14.11 -4.01
CA THR A 68 21.40 -13.81 -3.37
C THR A 68 21.37 -13.93 -1.85
N ASN A 69 20.28 -13.52 -1.19
CA ASN A 69 20.25 -13.42 0.28
C ASN A 69 19.48 -14.54 0.99
N TRP A 70 18.63 -15.30 0.28
CA TRP A 70 17.81 -16.33 0.91
C TRP A 70 18.50 -17.69 1.02
N THR A 71 18.04 -18.49 1.98
CA THR A 71 18.45 -19.89 2.11
C THR A 71 17.99 -20.71 0.89
N ASP A 72 18.76 -21.73 0.51
CA ASP A 72 18.39 -22.61 -0.61
C ASP A 72 17.03 -23.29 -0.40
N GLU A 73 16.65 -23.59 0.85
CA GLU A 73 15.35 -24.14 1.20
C GLU A 73 14.21 -23.17 0.83
N ASN A 74 14.30 -21.89 1.24
CA ASN A 74 13.25 -20.92 0.93
C ASN A 74 13.22 -20.55 -0.55
N LYS A 75 14.38 -20.43 -1.21
CA LYS A 75 14.43 -20.25 -2.66
C LYS A 75 13.76 -21.41 -3.39
N ALA A 76 14.01 -22.65 -2.99
CA ALA A 76 13.38 -23.84 -3.56
C ALA A 76 11.86 -23.88 -3.33
N ARG A 77 11.37 -23.41 -2.17
CA ARG A 77 9.93 -23.28 -1.88
C ARG A 77 9.24 -22.27 -2.78
N VAL A 78 9.85 -21.11 -3.02
CA VAL A 78 9.32 -20.11 -3.98
C VAL A 78 9.30 -20.69 -5.39
N ALA A 79 10.39 -21.34 -5.82
CA ALA A 79 10.46 -21.99 -7.13
C ALA A 79 9.42 -23.12 -7.29
N ASP A 80 9.16 -23.91 -6.24
CA ASP A 80 8.12 -24.94 -6.23
C ASP A 80 6.72 -24.32 -6.40
N LEU A 81 6.42 -23.22 -5.69
CA LEU A 81 5.13 -22.53 -5.82
C LEU A 81 4.90 -21.97 -7.23
N LEU A 82 5.93 -21.39 -7.85
CA LEU A 82 5.83 -20.77 -9.17
C LEU A 82 5.83 -21.80 -10.31
N PHE A 83 6.78 -22.75 -10.32
CA PHE A 83 7.09 -23.52 -11.53
C PHE A 83 6.63 -24.98 -11.47
N SER A 84 6.47 -25.57 -10.29
CA SER A 84 6.09 -26.99 -10.21
C SER A 84 4.58 -27.18 -10.44
N ARG A 85 4.21 -28.06 -11.38
CA ARG A 85 2.82 -28.50 -11.57
C ARG A 85 2.30 -29.38 -10.43
N ASP A 86 3.16 -29.95 -9.60
CA ASP A 86 2.75 -30.76 -8.45
C ASP A 86 2.42 -29.83 -7.26
N LYS A 87 3.46 -29.18 -6.74
CA LYS A 87 3.45 -28.33 -5.54
C LYS A 87 2.98 -26.88 -5.71
N GLY A 88 2.76 -26.42 -6.94
CA GLY A 88 2.51 -25.02 -7.24
C GLY A 88 1.58 -24.81 -8.42
N ILE A 89 1.70 -23.62 -9.02
CA ILE A 89 0.85 -23.16 -10.12
C ILE A 89 1.36 -23.58 -11.49
N GLY A 90 2.63 -24.01 -11.59
CA GLY A 90 3.19 -24.54 -12.82
C GLY A 90 3.21 -23.53 -13.95
N LEU A 91 3.78 -22.34 -13.74
CA LEU A 91 4.02 -21.39 -14.85
C LEU A 91 4.71 -22.09 -16.03
N SER A 92 4.30 -21.74 -17.25
CA SER A 92 4.91 -22.25 -18.49
C SER A 92 5.85 -21.25 -19.13
N SER A 93 5.92 -20.03 -18.61
CA SER A 93 6.88 -19.00 -19.02
C SER A 93 7.53 -18.28 -17.84
N TRP A 94 8.78 -17.85 -18.02
CA TRP A 94 9.52 -17.02 -17.08
C TRP A 94 10.20 -15.85 -17.81
N ARG A 95 9.93 -14.61 -17.37
CA ARG A 95 10.54 -13.39 -17.91
C ARG A 95 11.76 -12.99 -17.07
N PHE A 96 12.94 -13.01 -17.68
CA PHE A 96 14.24 -12.63 -17.11
C PHE A 96 14.61 -11.20 -17.51
N ASN A 97 14.67 -10.29 -16.54
CA ASN A 97 15.06 -8.90 -16.73
C ASN A 97 16.58 -8.78 -16.86
N ILE A 98 17.07 -8.42 -18.06
CA ILE A 98 18.46 -8.02 -18.30
C ILE A 98 18.64 -6.58 -17.81
N GLY A 99 19.47 -6.39 -16.78
CA GLY A 99 19.63 -5.07 -16.16
C GLY A 99 20.43 -4.07 -16.99
N ALA A 100 20.10 -2.79 -16.83
CA ALA A 100 20.76 -1.68 -17.52
C ALA A 100 21.97 -1.11 -16.77
N GLY A 101 22.16 -1.47 -15.50
CA GLY A 101 23.31 -1.05 -14.69
C GLY A 101 23.01 0.09 -13.73
N SER A 102 21.74 0.27 -13.36
CA SER A 102 21.32 1.27 -12.37
C SER A 102 21.82 0.98 -10.96
N THR A 103 22.15 -0.28 -10.62
CA THR A 103 22.78 -0.62 -9.35
C THR A 103 24.09 0.13 -9.17
N GLU A 104 24.87 0.24 -10.24
CA GLU A 104 26.20 0.84 -10.25
C GLU A 104 26.19 2.36 -10.42
N THR A 105 25.16 2.94 -11.04
CA THR A 105 25.18 4.37 -11.44
C THR A 105 24.09 5.24 -10.84
N ASP A 106 22.94 4.68 -10.44
CA ASP A 106 21.70 5.46 -10.29
C ASP A 106 21.12 5.46 -8.87
N GLU A 107 21.92 5.15 -7.84
CA GLU A 107 21.44 5.12 -6.44
C GLU A 107 20.75 6.42 -5.97
N ALA A 108 21.22 7.57 -6.44
CA ALA A 108 20.64 8.87 -6.10
C ALA A 108 19.31 9.17 -6.80
N ILE A 109 18.94 8.37 -7.81
CA ILE A 109 17.82 8.63 -8.72
C ILE A 109 16.76 7.52 -8.61
N ILE A 110 17.20 6.26 -8.63
CA ILE A 110 16.40 5.08 -8.33
C ILE A 110 16.71 4.69 -6.89
N THR A 111 16.04 5.38 -5.96
CA THR A 111 16.33 5.31 -4.53
C THR A 111 15.92 3.99 -3.88
N ASN A 112 14.96 3.26 -4.47
CA ASN A 112 14.61 1.92 -4.00
C ASN A 112 15.64 0.90 -4.51
N PRO A 113 16.47 0.28 -3.64
CA PRO A 113 17.48 -0.69 -4.06
C PRO A 113 16.89 -1.92 -4.74
N TRP A 114 15.63 -2.26 -4.47
CA TRP A 114 14.96 -3.39 -5.10
C TRP A 114 14.69 -3.14 -6.59
N ARG A 115 14.54 -1.87 -7.01
CA ARG A 115 14.23 -1.51 -8.41
C ARG A 115 15.46 -1.27 -9.28
N ARG A 116 16.66 -1.44 -8.71
CA ARG A 116 17.94 -1.34 -9.43
C ARG A 116 18.36 -2.71 -9.97
N ALA A 117 19.06 -2.73 -11.09
CA ALA A 117 19.59 -3.95 -11.70
C ALA A 117 21.03 -3.74 -12.19
N GLU A 118 21.84 -4.78 -12.07
CA GLU A 118 23.23 -4.78 -12.57
C GLU A 118 23.27 -4.96 -14.08
N ALA A 119 24.32 -4.44 -14.75
CA ALA A 119 24.56 -4.70 -16.17
C ALA A 119 25.70 -5.69 -16.38
N PHE A 120 25.52 -6.64 -17.30
CA PHE A 120 26.56 -7.58 -17.70
C PHE A 120 27.78 -6.91 -18.34
N LYS A 121 27.63 -5.68 -18.87
CA LYS A 121 28.73 -4.91 -19.46
C LYS A 121 28.66 -3.45 -19.00
N SER A 122 29.69 -2.99 -18.30
CA SER A 122 29.70 -1.68 -17.62
C SER A 122 30.11 -0.49 -18.50
N SER A 123 30.82 -0.74 -19.62
CA SER A 123 31.20 0.29 -20.58
C SER A 123 31.49 -0.34 -21.96
N ALA A 124 31.66 0.48 -23.00
CA ALA A 124 32.00 0.00 -24.34
C ALA A 124 33.27 -0.86 -24.36
N ASP A 125 34.28 -0.46 -23.58
CA ASP A 125 35.62 -1.08 -23.52
C ASP A 125 35.76 -2.15 -22.43
N SER A 126 34.75 -2.34 -21.58
CA SER A 126 34.76 -3.36 -20.53
C SER A 126 34.50 -4.75 -21.10
N ASP A 127 35.13 -5.78 -20.52
CA ASP A 127 34.70 -7.16 -20.72
C ASP A 127 33.31 -7.41 -20.09
N TYR A 128 32.61 -8.44 -20.55
CA TYR A 128 31.38 -8.91 -19.92
C TYR A 128 31.67 -9.56 -18.56
N ASP A 129 30.91 -9.20 -17.55
CA ASP A 129 30.88 -9.84 -16.23
C ASP A 129 29.62 -10.68 -16.07
N TRP A 130 29.73 -11.95 -16.43
CA TRP A 130 28.63 -12.92 -16.35
C TRP A 130 28.32 -13.41 -14.93
N SER A 131 29.07 -12.96 -13.92
CA SER A 131 28.78 -13.30 -12.51
C SER A 131 27.66 -12.45 -11.90
N LYS A 132 27.27 -11.36 -12.58
CA LYS A 132 26.20 -10.46 -12.18
C LYS A 132 24.81 -11.06 -12.35
N GLN A 133 23.84 -10.48 -11.66
CA GLN A 133 22.45 -10.97 -11.60
C GLN A 133 22.37 -12.44 -11.13
N ALA A 134 23.25 -12.83 -10.21
CA ALA A 134 23.41 -14.23 -9.79
C ALA A 134 22.14 -14.79 -9.14
N GLY A 135 21.39 -13.97 -8.40
CA GLY A 135 20.13 -14.35 -7.80
C GLY A 135 19.04 -14.64 -8.84
N GLN A 136 18.92 -13.78 -9.86
CA GLN A 136 18.01 -14.03 -10.99
C GLN A 136 18.40 -15.27 -11.79
N GLN A 137 19.71 -15.47 -12.04
CA GLN A 137 20.22 -16.67 -12.72
C GLN A 137 19.86 -17.96 -11.97
N TRP A 138 19.89 -17.94 -10.63
CA TRP A 138 19.46 -19.08 -9.82
C TRP A 138 17.99 -19.44 -10.07
N PHE A 139 17.08 -18.44 -10.14
CA PHE A 139 15.67 -18.69 -10.42
C PHE A 139 15.41 -19.12 -11.87
N LEU A 140 16.22 -18.64 -12.82
CA LEU A 140 16.18 -19.10 -14.20
C LEU A 140 16.52 -20.60 -14.30
N GLU A 141 17.53 -21.06 -13.56
CA GLU A 141 17.86 -22.49 -13.45
C GLU A 141 16.73 -23.28 -12.79
N ALA A 142 16.21 -22.78 -11.67
CA ALA A 142 15.13 -23.42 -10.94
C ALA A 142 13.82 -23.56 -11.75
N ALA A 143 13.54 -22.61 -12.65
CA ALA A 143 12.43 -22.63 -13.60
C ALA A 143 12.60 -23.78 -14.61
N LYS A 144 13.78 -23.89 -15.22
CA LYS A 144 14.08 -24.97 -16.18
C LYS A 144 14.01 -26.35 -15.53
N ASP A 145 14.58 -26.51 -14.33
CA ASP A 145 14.57 -27.78 -13.59
C ASP A 145 13.15 -28.29 -13.28
N ARG A 146 12.18 -27.38 -13.24
CA ARG A 146 10.76 -27.68 -13.00
C ARG A 146 9.92 -27.76 -14.27
N GLY A 147 10.55 -27.66 -15.44
CA GLY A 147 9.91 -27.86 -16.75
C GLY A 147 9.14 -26.64 -17.25
N VAL A 148 9.61 -25.42 -16.97
CA VAL A 148 9.12 -24.21 -17.66
C VAL A 148 9.46 -24.32 -19.15
N ASP A 149 8.44 -24.18 -20.00
CA ASP A 149 8.52 -24.45 -21.44
C ASP A 149 9.06 -23.27 -22.26
N THR A 150 8.87 -22.04 -21.79
CA THR A 150 9.21 -20.81 -22.51
C THR A 150 10.06 -19.88 -21.66
N LEU A 151 11.24 -19.51 -22.14
CA LEU A 151 12.08 -18.50 -21.49
C LEU A 151 12.05 -17.19 -22.30
N ILE A 152 11.82 -16.08 -21.61
CA ILE A 152 11.73 -14.74 -22.22
C ILE A 152 12.78 -13.85 -21.57
N ALA A 153 13.71 -13.31 -22.34
CA ALA A 153 14.55 -12.23 -21.88
C ALA A 153 13.86 -10.89 -22.16
N PHE A 154 14.03 -9.88 -21.30
CA PHE A 154 13.57 -8.53 -21.59
C PHE A 154 14.47 -7.47 -20.97
N VAL A 155 14.35 -6.24 -21.45
CA VAL A 155 15.06 -5.06 -20.92
C VAL A 155 14.07 -3.95 -20.66
N ASN A 156 14.26 -3.23 -19.56
CA ASN A 156 13.53 -1.97 -19.33
C ASN A 156 14.23 -0.76 -19.97
N SER A 157 15.56 -0.82 -20.11
CA SER A 157 16.39 0.28 -20.61
C SER A 157 17.64 -0.25 -21.32
N PRO A 158 18.24 0.48 -22.29
CA PRO A 158 19.59 0.18 -22.75
C PRO A 158 20.60 0.28 -21.61
N PRO A 159 21.73 -0.45 -21.65
CA PRO A 159 22.80 -0.26 -20.69
C PRO A 159 23.16 1.21 -20.53
N VAL A 160 23.38 1.67 -19.30
CA VAL A 160 23.57 3.09 -18.96
C VAL A 160 24.65 3.79 -19.81
N TRP A 161 25.71 3.07 -20.18
CA TRP A 161 26.77 3.62 -21.03
C TRP A 161 26.35 3.87 -22.49
N MET A 162 25.22 3.32 -22.93
CA MET A 162 24.57 3.57 -24.23
C MET A 162 23.47 4.65 -24.15
N THR A 163 23.14 5.17 -22.97
CA THR A 163 22.05 6.15 -22.81
C THR A 163 22.52 7.61 -22.92
N LYS A 164 21.64 8.51 -23.39
CA LYS A 164 21.96 9.93 -23.67
C LYS A 164 22.32 10.70 -22.41
N ASN A 165 21.60 10.46 -21.32
CA ASN A 165 21.83 11.14 -20.04
C ASN A 165 22.79 10.40 -19.11
N GLY A 166 23.27 9.20 -19.49
CA GLY A 166 24.12 8.39 -18.62
C GLY A 166 23.38 7.84 -17.40
N HIS A 167 22.06 7.68 -17.49
CA HIS A 167 21.20 7.05 -16.49
C HIS A 167 20.27 6.01 -17.14
N ALA A 168 19.79 5.04 -16.37
CA ALA A 168 18.92 3.96 -16.81
C ALA A 168 17.45 4.39 -16.96
N GLN A 169 17.11 5.63 -16.60
CA GLN A 169 15.80 6.25 -16.82
C GLN A 169 15.94 7.59 -17.56
N PRO A 170 14.95 7.98 -18.39
CA PRO A 170 15.02 9.24 -19.12
C PRO A 170 14.72 10.45 -18.22
N ASP A 171 15.10 11.62 -18.73
CA ASP A 171 14.64 12.93 -18.27
C ASP A 171 14.14 13.78 -19.45
N SER A 172 13.74 15.02 -19.18
CA SER A 172 13.17 15.91 -20.21
C SER A 172 14.16 16.29 -21.32
N THR A 173 15.46 16.02 -21.15
CA THR A 173 16.50 16.41 -22.12
C THR A 173 16.76 15.36 -23.20
N VAL A 174 16.34 14.11 -23.00
CA VAL A 174 16.74 12.99 -23.87
C VAL A 174 15.98 12.93 -25.20
N GLY A 175 14.92 13.72 -25.37
CA GLY A 175 14.12 13.74 -26.60
C GLY A 175 13.21 12.51 -26.72
N SER A 176 13.16 11.89 -27.90
CA SER A 176 12.20 10.80 -28.21
C SER A 176 12.57 9.44 -27.61
N THR A 177 13.85 9.21 -27.35
CA THR A 177 14.39 8.01 -26.70
C THR A 177 15.65 8.35 -25.91
N ASN A 178 15.91 7.63 -24.83
CA ASN A 178 17.16 7.73 -24.07
C ASN A 178 18.32 6.95 -24.70
N LEU A 179 18.11 6.20 -25.79
CA LEU A 179 19.21 5.56 -26.51
C LEU A 179 20.03 6.62 -27.29
N LYS A 180 21.36 6.54 -27.25
CA LYS A 180 22.24 7.41 -28.04
C LYS A 180 22.03 7.18 -29.54
N ASP A 181 22.06 8.25 -30.32
CA ASP A 181 21.92 8.16 -31.78
C ASP A 181 23.08 7.32 -32.35
N GLY A 182 22.76 6.30 -33.15
CA GLY A 182 23.75 5.40 -33.76
C GLY A 182 24.16 4.20 -32.92
N TYR A 183 23.59 4.03 -31.70
CA TYR A 183 23.86 2.88 -30.82
C TYR A 183 22.83 1.75 -30.98
N GLU A 184 21.95 1.80 -31.97
CA GLU A 184 20.89 0.80 -32.17
C GLU A 184 21.47 -0.58 -32.50
N ASP A 185 22.52 -0.64 -33.33
CA ASP A 185 23.26 -1.87 -33.64
C ASP A 185 23.99 -2.41 -32.39
N ASP A 186 24.69 -1.55 -31.65
CA ASP A 186 25.40 -1.94 -30.43
C ASP A 186 24.44 -2.49 -29.36
N PHE A 187 23.27 -1.88 -29.22
CA PHE A 187 22.25 -2.34 -28.28
C PHE A 187 21.66 -3.69 -28.70
N ALA A 188 21.34 -3.86 -29.99
CA ALA A 188 20.91 -5.13 -30.56
C ALA A 188 21.97 -6.23 -30.40
N ALA A 189 23.25 -5.90 -30.63
CA ALA A 189 24.37 -6.80 -30.41
C ALA A 189 24.51 -7.19 -28.94
N TYR A 190 24.40 -6.23 -28.01
CA TYR A 190 24.45 -6.50 -26.57
C TYR A 190 23.38 -7.50 -26.12
N MET A 191 22.12 -7.30 -26.53
CA MET A 191 21.05 -8.24 -26.21
C MET A 191 21.35 -9.63 -26.78
N THR A 192 21.83 -9.71 -28.03
CA THR A 192 22.16 -10.98 -28.68
C THR A 192 23.34 -11.70 -28.00
N ASP A 193 24.38 -10.97 -27.58
CA ASP A 193 25.52 -11.50 -26.81
C ASP A 193 25.05 -12.16 -25.50
N VAL A 194 24.09 -11.55 -24.80
CA VAL A 194 23.50 -12.11 -23.58
C VAL A 194 22.76 -13.42 -23.88
N LEU A 195 21.95 -13.46 -24.95
CA LEU A 195 21.26 -14.69 -25.36
C LEU A 195 22.25 -15.82 -25.72
N GLU A 196 23.31 -15.51 -26.45
CA GLU A 196 24.36 -16.47 -26.81
C GLU A 196 25.09 -17.01 -25.57
N HIS A 197 25.38 -16.15 -24.59
CA HIS A 197 25.97 -16.57 -23.33
C HIS A 197 25.09 -17.60 -22.62
N PHE A 198 23.82 -17.28 -22.40
CA PHE A 198 22.91 -18.17 -21.69
C PHE A 198 22.65 -19.46 -22.48
N LYS A 199 22.58 -19.40 -23.81
CA LYS A 199 22.53 -20.59 -24.66
C LYS A 199 23.74 -21.50 -24.45
N SER A 200 24.94 -20.94 -24.30
CA SER A 200 26.16 -21.72 -24.00
C SER A 200 26.13 -22.43 -22.64
N LYS A 201 25.30 -21.94 -21.70
CA LYS A 201 25.02 -22.54 -20.40
C LYS A 201 23.83 -23.51 -20.41
N GLY A 202 23.18 -23.68 -21.56
CA GLY A 202 22.01 -24.53 -21.74
C GLY A 202 20.69 -23.85 -21.44
N PHE A 203 20.65 -22.51 -21.32
CA PHE A 203 19.43 -21.71 -21.19
C PHE A 203 19.16 -21.02 -22.53
N GLU A 204 18.43 -21.69 -23.40
CA GLU A 204 18.03 -21.10 -24.68
C GLU A 204 16.75 -20.29 -24.47
N PHE A 205 16.81 -18.99 -24.73
CA PHE A 205 15.65 -18.11 -24.68
C PHE A 205 14.84 -18.24 -25.96
N ASP A 206 13.53 -18.43 -25.81
CA ASP A 206 12.58 -18.49 -26.93
C ASP A 206 12.21 -17.09 -27.43
N TYR A 207 12.23 -16.10 -26.54
CA TYR A 207 11.88 -14.72 -26.87
C TYR A 207 12.82 -13.70 -26.22
N ILE A 208 12.96 -12.55 -26.89
CA ILE A 208 13.59 -11.32 -26.36
C ILE A 208 12.64 -10.14 -26.56
N SER A 209 12.40 -9.37 -25.49
CA SER A 209 11.66 -8.11 -25.55
C SER A 209 12.62 -6.92 -25.39
N PRO A 210 12.92 -6.16 -26.46
CA PRO A 210 13.90 -5.08 -26.42
C PRO A 210 13.38 -3.77 -25.82
N ILE A 211 12.07 -3.68 -25.59
CA ILE A 211 11.37 -2.43 -25.29
C ILE A 211 10.28 -2.74 -24.27
N ASN A 212 10.17 -1.93 -23.22
CA ASN A 212 9.11 -2.01 -22.23
C ASN A 212 8.35 -0.67 -22.17
N GLU A 213 7.03 -0.71 -22.33
CA GLU A 213 6.11 0.42 -22.18
C GLU A 213 6.58 1.73 -22.87
N PRO A 214 6.81 1.71 -24.20
CA PRO A 214 7.42 2.85 -24.89
C PRO A 214 6.56 4.12 -24.84
N THR A 215 5.25 3.99 -24.64
CA THR A 215 4.31 5.10 -24.51
C THR A 215 4.33 5.76 -23.14
N TRP A 216 4.76 5.11 -22.07
CA TRP A 216 4.71 5.72 -20.75
C TRP A 216 5.69 6.88 -20.63
N ASP A 217 5.33 7.93 -19.89
CA ASP A 217 6.28 9.01 -19.60
C ASP A 217 7.20 8.58 -18.46
N TRP A 218 8.35 8.03 -18.83
CA TRP A 218 9.35 7.51 -17.91
C TRP A 218 10.23 8.58 -17.24
N ASN A 219 9.94 9.88 -17.44
CA ASN A 219 10.70 10.95 -16.79
C ASN A 219 10.65 10.84 -15.26
N LYS A 220 11.79 10.58 -14.63
CA LYS A 220 11.93 10.47 -13.16
C LYS A 220 11.04 9.41 -12.50
N ALA A 221 10.84 8.27 -13.17
CA ALA A 221 9.91 7.24 -12.72
C ALA A 221 10.38 6.40 -11.52
N GLY A 222 11.65 6.47 -11.13
CA GLY A 222 12.18 5.74 -9.97
C GLY A 222 12.37 4.24 -10.23
N GLN A 223 12.61 3.87 -11.50
CA GLN A 223 12.97 2.53 -11.96
C GLN A 223 13.71 2.62 -13.30
N GLU A 224 14.43 1.57 -13.70
CA GLU A 224 14.98 1.49 -15.06
C GLU A 224 13.84 1.56 -16.08
N ALA A 225 14.00 2.38 -17.12
CA ALA A 225 13.02 2.52 -18.18
C ALA A 225 13.59 3.27 -19.40
N ASN A 226 12.97 3.09 -20.57
CA ASN A 226 13.22 3.93 -21.72
C ASN A 226 11.94 4.14 -22.54
N ARG A 227 11.71 5.37 -23.01
CA ARG A 227 10.67 5.67 -24.01
C ARG A 227 11.24 5.47 -25.41
N TYR A 228 10.39 5.07 -26.35
CA TYR A 228 10.73 5.00 -27.77
C TYR A 228 9.55 5.50 -28.58
N ASN A 229 9.75 6.55 -29.39
CA ASN A 229 8.71 6.89 -30.34
C ASN A 229 8.60 5.77 -31.40
N ASN A 230 7.55 5.78 -32.19
CA ASN A 230 7.30 4.74 -33.18
C ASN A 230 8.46 4.55 -34.18
N GLU A 231 9.23 5.59 -34.53
CA GLU A 231 10.37 5.44 -35.46
C GLU A 231 11.59 4.85 -34.76
N ASP A 232 11.91 5.32 -33.55
CA ASP A 232 13.02 4.79 -32.74
C ASP A 232 12.79 3.29 -32.43
N MET A 233 11.55 2.94 -32.07
CA MET A 233 11.13 1.56 -31.81
C MET A 233 11.35 0.66 -33.03
N LYS A 234 10.97 1.11 -34.23
CA LYS A 234 11.14 0.33 -35.47
C LYS A 234 12.60 0.03 -35.75
N ILE A 235 13.48 1.01 -35.56
CA ILE A 235 14.92 0.84 -35.79
C ILE A 235 15.48 -0.22 -34.84
N VAL A 236 15.19 -0.13 -33.53
CA VAL A 236 15.66 -1.11 -32.54
C VAL A 236 15.17 -2.52 -32.85
N ILE A 237 13.89 -2.68 -33.23
CA ILE A 237 13.32 -3.99 -33.60
C ILE A 237 14.04 -4.57 -34.83
N LEU A 238 14.25 -3.77 -35.88
CA LEU A 238 14.88 -4.24 -37.11
C LEU A 238 16.37 -4.56 -36.92
N GLU A 239 17.10 -3.77 -36.13
CA GLU A 239 18.50 -4.07 -35.82
C GLU A 239 18.64 -5.34 -34.98
N LEU A 240 17.79 -5.53 -33.97
CA LEU A 240 17.76 -6.78 -33.21
C LEU A 240 17.41 -7.96 -34.13
N TYR A 241 16.44 -7.79 -35.01
CA TYR A 241 16.04 -8.83 -35.95
C TYR A 241 17.18 -9.22 -36.90
N ARG A 242 17.92 -8.23 -37.40
CA ARG A 242 19.10 -8.45 -38.24
C ARG A 242 20.18 -9.21 -37.47
N GLN A 243 20.52 -8.80 -36.24
CA GLN A 243 21.51 -9.46 -35.39
C GLN A 243 21.12 -10.93 -35.09
N LEU A 244 19.87 -11.20 -34.74
CA LEU A 244 19.38 -12.56 -34.52
C LEU A 244 19.54 -13.43 -35.78
N LYS A 245 19.18 -12.90 -36.96
CA LYS A 245 19.34 -13.60 -38.25
C LYS A 245 20.80 -13.85 -38.62
N GLU A 246 21.67 -12.85 -38.49
CA GLU A 246 23.09 -12.96 -38.84
C GLU A 246 23.83 -13.98 -37.97
N ARG A 247 23.45 -14.08 -36.70
CA ARG A 247 24.06 -15.00 -35.74
C ARG A 247 23.37 -16.36 -35.64
N GLY A 248 22.26 -16.55 -36.34
CA GLY A 248 21.49 -17.81 -36.32
C GLY A 248 20.83 -18.09 -34.96
N ALA A 249 20.53 -17.04 -34.20
CA ALA A 249 19.74 -17.16 -32.97
C ALA A 249 18.26 -17.43 -33.31
N THR A 250 17.63 -18.34 -32.60
CA THR A 250 16.25 -18.79 -32.83
C THR A 250 15.22 -18.03 -32.01
N ALA A 251 15.65 -17.17 -31.09
CA ALA A 251 14.77 -16.34 -30.30
C ALA A 251 13.92 -15.42 -31.19
N GLN A 252 12.65 -15.27 -30.85
CA GLN A 252 11.73 -14.37 -31.53
C GLN A 252 11.58 -13.06 -30.74
N ILE A 253 11.21 -11.98 -31.42
CA ILE A 253 11.01 -10.68 -30.74
C ILE A 253 9.60 -10.62 -30.13
N SER A 254 9.49 -10.17 -28.87
CA SER A 254 8.24 -9.71 -28.25
C SER A 254 8.23 -8.19 -28.24
N SER A 255 7.19 -7.57 -28.78
CA SER A 255 7.13 -6.12 -28.97
C SER A 255 5.68 -5.69 -29.24
N PRO A 256 5.29 -4.44 -28.95
CA PRO A 256 6.07 -3.37 -28.31
C PRO A 256 6.10 -3.41 -26.78
N ASP A 257 5.48 -4.41 -26.14
CA ASP A 257 5.17 -4.39 -24.70
C ASP A 257 4.52 -3.05 -24.31
N GLY A 258 3.50 -2.66 -25.09
CA GLY A 258 2.81 -1.38 -24.91
C GLY A 258 2.10 -1.31 -23.55
N VAL A 259 2.18 -0.17 -22.87
CA VAL A 259 1.63 0.04 -21.51
C VAL A 259 0.12 -0.23 -21.38
N GLU A 260 -0.67 0.09 -22.41
CA GLU A 260 -2.11 -0.13 -22.38
C GLU A 260 -2.68 -0.37 -23.79
N ILE A 261 -3.81 -1.08 -23.85
CA ILE A 261 -4.49 -1.43 -25.11
C ILE A 261 -4.79 -0.19 -25.97
N THR A 262 -5.14 0.94 -25.36
CA THR A 262 -5.54 2.15 -26.10
C THR A 262 -4.41 2.74 -26.95
N ALA A 263 -3.15 2.59 -26.53
CA ALA A 263 -1.99 3.02 -27.31
C ALA A 263 -1.72 2.12 -28.52
N LEU A 264 -2.19 0.87 -28.50
CA LEU A 264 -1.99 -0.08 -29.60
C LEU A 264 -2.88 0.23 -30.81
N LEU A 265 -4.10 0.69 -30.52
CA LEU A 265 -5.18 0.85 -31.50
C LEU A 265 -4.82 1.90 -32.57
N ASP A 266 -5.30 1.66 -33.79
CA ASP A 266 -5.32 2.67 -34.83
C ASP A 266 -6.17 3.87 -34.36
N ASP A 267 -5.80 5.08 -34.75
CA ASP A 267 -6.47 6.32 -34.30
C ASP A 267 -7.99 6.28 -34.61
N GLU A 268 -8.39 5.66 -35.72
CA GLU A 268 -9.81 5.50 -36.09
C GLU A 268 -10.59 4.57 -35.15
N VAL A 269 -9.93 3.50 -34.67
CA VAL A 269 -10.52 2.54 -33.74
C VAL A 269 -10.57 3.15 -32.34
N TYR A 270 -9.48 3.80 -31.92
CA TYR A 270 -9.44 4.57 -30.69
C TYR A 270 -10.55 5.65 -30.65
N LYS A 271 -10.77 6.37 -31.76
CA LYS A 271 -11.85 7.35 -31.87
C LYS A 271 -13.23 6.74 -31.64
N SER A 272 -13.48 5.54 -32.16
CA SER A 272 -14.75 4.82 -31.92
C SER A 272 -14.95 4.39 -30.45
N PHE A 273 -13.86 4.28 -29.70
CA PHE A 273 -13.88 3.97 -28.28
C PHE A 273 -14.04 5.21 -27.41
N ALA A 274 -13.17 6.20 -27.59
CA ALA A 274 -12.97 7.32 -26.68
C ALA A 274 -13.57 8.67 -27.15
N ASP A 275 -14.15 8.72 -28.36
CA ASP A 275 -14.64 9.94 -29.01
C ASP A 275 -13.58 11.07 -29.07
N LYS A 276 -12.33 10.67 -29.32
CA LYS A 276 -11.17 11.56 -29.47
C LYS A 276 -10.40 11.17 -30.72
N ASP A 277 -9.89 12.15 -31.45
CA ASP A 277 -9.25 11.90 -32.76
C ASP A 277 -7.98 11.04 -32.70
N GLN A 278 -7.25 11.10 -31.58
CA GLN A 278 -6.01 10.34 -31.38
C GLN A 278 -5.75 10.13 -29.89
N TYR A 279 -5.04 9.06 -29.55
CA TYR A 279 -4.57 8.83 -28.18
C TYR A 279 -3.44 9.81 -27.83
N SER A 280 -3.53 10.46 -26.67
CA SER A 280 -2.59 11.52 -26.25
C SER A 280 -1.93 11.28 -24.89
N GLY A 281 -2.08 10.07 -24.33
CA GLY A 281 -1.51 9.71 -23.03
C GLY A 281 0.00 9.46 -23.09
N GLY A 282 0.63 9.49 -21.91
CA GLY A 282 2.06 9.25 -21.73
C GLY A 282 2.94 10.18 -22.57
N ALA A 283 3.99 9.63 -23.17
CA ALA A 283 4.98 10.31 -23.99
C ALA A 283 4.42 10.98 -25.25
N ASN A 284 3.19 10.66 -25.70
CA ASN A 284 2.53 11.44 -26.76
C ASN A 284 2.35 12.91 -26.38
N SER A 285 2.20 13.21 -25.08
CA SER A 285 2.02 14.57 -24.57
C SER A 285 3.30 15.42 -24.64
N LEU A 286 4.47 14.78 -24.79
CA LEU A 286 5.78 15.45 -24.82
C LEU A 286 6.06 16.15 -26.16
N GLY A 287 5.32 15.82 -27.22
CA GLY A 287 5.52 16.42 -28.54
C GLY A 287 6.83 16.04 -29.25
N VAL A 288 7.49 14.97 -28.79
CA VAL A 288 8.79 14.48 -29.32
C VAL A 288 8.65 13.27 -30.26
N GLY A 289 7.43 12.92 -30.66
CA GLY A 289 7.19 11.81 -31.59
C GLY A 289 5.79 11.21 -31.44
N LYS A 290 5.51 10.19 -32.26
CA LYS A 290 4.30 9.36 -32.15
C LYS A 290 4.60 8.21 -31.18
N TYR A 291 3.69 7.91 -30.24
CA TYR A 291 3.80 6.80 -29.28
C TYR A 291 2.48 6.02 -29.19
N ARG A 292 1.90 5.71 -30.35
CA ARG A 292 0.56 5.13 -30.51
C ARG A 292 0.40 4.48 -31.88
N GLU A 293 -0.73 3.85 -32.16
CA GLU A 293 -1.01 3.11 -33.40
C GLU A 293 -0.01 1.96 -33.64
N TYR A 294 0.40 1.27 -32.58
CA TYR A 294 1.42 0.22 -32.70
C TYR A 294 0.98 -0.94 -33.59
N ILE A 295 -0.30 -1.32 -33.59
CA ILE A 295 -0.81 -2.39 -34.46
C ILE A 295 -0.58 -2.01 -35.93
N LYS A 296 -0.96 -0.80 -36.31
CA LYS A 296 -0.76 -0.27 -37.66
C LYS A 296 0.69 -0.20 -38.08
N ASP A 297 1.54 0.35 -37.22
CA ASP A 297 2.93 0.58 -37.58
C ASP A 297 3.75 -0.71 -37.62
N LEU A 298 3.43 -1.69 -36.78
CA LEU A 298 4.17 -2.94 -36.69
C LEU A 298 3.62 -4.06 -37.60
N LEU A 299 2.30 -4.20 -37.72
CA LEU A 299 1.69 -5.21 -38.59
C LEU A 299 1.41 -4.70 -40.01
N GLY A 300 1.35 -3.38 -40.22
CA GLY A 300 1.18 -2.77 -41.53
C GLY A 300 2.45 -2.75 -42.38
N ASP A 301 3.61 -2.90 -41.75
CA ASP A 301 4.91 -3.04 -42.42
C ASP A 301 5.33 -4.52 -42.50
N PRO A 302 5.57 -5.08 -43.71
CA PRO A 302 5.89 -6.50 -43.86
C PRO A 302 7.16 -6.96 -43.13
N GLU A 303 8.19 -6.11 -43.06
CA GLU A 303 9.48 -6.47 -42.47
C GLU A 303 9.39 -6.47 -40.93
N LEU A 304 8.76 -5.45 -40.35
CA LEU A 304 8.49 -5.39 -38.91
C LEU A 304 7.54 -6.51 -38.46
N LYS A 305 6.52 -6.80 -39.27
CA LYS A 305 5.61 -7.92 -39.03
C LYS A 305 6.35 -9.26 -39.00
N GLU A 306 7.29 -9.48 -39.92
CA GLU A 306 8.16 -10.66 -39.90
C GLU A 306 9.06 -10.67 -38.65
N ALA A 307 9.65 -9.52 -38.30
CA ALA A 307 10.56 -9.36 -37.18
C ALA A 307 9.93 -9.74 -35.82
N ILE A 308 8.69 -9.31 -35.59
CA ILE A 308 7.96 -9.60 -34.34
C ILE A 308 7.13 -10.90 -34.40
N GLY A 309 7.20 -11.64 -35.51
CA GLY A 309 6.50 -12.92 -35.67
C GLY A 309 4.98 -12.79 -35.81
N ASN A 310 4.49 -11.73 -36.47
CA ASN A 310 3.06 -11.43 -36.65
C ASN A 310 2.28 -11.41 -35.32
N LYS A 311 2.86 -10.78 -34.31
CA LYS A 311 2.38 -10.77 -32.92
C LYS A 311 2.52 -9.37 -32.32
N ILE A 312 1.51 -8.94 -31.56
CA ILE A 312 1.57 -7.73 -30.74
C ILE A 312 1.53 -8.13 -29.28
N ALA A 313 2.50 -7.66 -28.50
CA ALA A 313 2.54 -7.80 -27.06
C ALA A 313 2.20 -6.47 -26.36
N SER A 314 1.38 -6.53 -25.32
CA SER A 314 1.06 -5.37 -24.50
C SER A 314 0.62 -5.74 -23.10
N HIS A 315 0.49 -4.72 -22.28
CA HIS A 315 0.07 -4.81 -20.91
C HIS A 315 -1.43 -4.51 -20.80
N SER A 316 -2.07 -5.03 -19.76
CA SER A 316 -3.50 -4.85 -19.52
C SER A 316 -3.82 -3.66 -18.59
N TYR A 317 -2.83 -2.82 -18.26
CA TYR A 317 -3.04 -1.69 -17.36
C TYR A 317 -4.13 -0.74 -17.85
N TRP A 318 -4.90 -0.19 -16.90
CA TRP A 318 -5.99 0.76 -17.13
C TRP A 318 -7.10 0.23 -18.05
N SER A 319 -7.16 -1.09 -18.30
CA SER A 319 -8.11 -1.76 -19.20
C SER A 319 -8.95 -2.85 -18.51
N ASP A 320 -8.98 -2.84 -17.19
CA ASP A 320 -9.38 -3.92 -16.28
C ASP A 320 -10.77 -3.72 -15.62
N TYR A 321 -11.43 -2.61 -15.90
CA TYR A 321 -12.75 -2.27 -15.33
C TYR A 321 -13.86 -2.09 -16.38
N SER A 322 -15.11 -2.13 -15.93
CA SER A 322 -16.28 -1.89 -16.78
C SER A 322 -17.30 -0.99 -16.09
N ASN A 323 -17.33 0.28 -16.52
CA ASN A 323 -18.24 1.30 -16.00
C ASN A 323 -19.37 1.59 -17.01
N PRO A 324 -20.56 2.04 -16.57
CA PRO A 324 -21.63 2.37 -17.51
C PRO A 324 -21.17 3.52 -18.42
N GLY A 325 -21.06 3.26 -19.73
CA GLY A 325 -20.56 4.21 -20.72
C GLY A 325 -19.03 4.18 -20.96
N ASP A 326 -18.25 3.46 -20.16
CA ASP A 326 -16.80 3.27 -20.33
C ASP A 326 -16.43 1.81 -19.97
N ASP A 327 -16.66 0.91 -20.92
CA ASP A 327 -16.34 -0.52 -20.79
C ASP A 327 -14.93 -0.80 -21.29
N ARG A 328 -13.95 -0.79 -20.39
CA ARG A 328 -12.56 -1.09 -20.73
C ARG A 328 -12.25 -2.58 -20.71
N LEU A 329 -12.96 -3.34 -19.88
CA LEU A 329 -12.74 -4.77 -19.77
C LEU A 329 -13.23 -5.53 -21.02
N GLY A 330 -14.47 -5.29 -21.45
CA GLY A 330 -15.06 -5.97 -22.61
C GLY A 330 -14.73 -5.28 -23.94
N LYS A 331 -15.33 -4.10 -24.17
CA LYS A 331 -15.30 -3.40 -25.47
C LYS A 331 -13.89 -3.13 -26.01
N LEU A 332 -12.90 -2.74 -25.18
CA LEU A 332 -11.53 -2.52 -25.69
C LEU A 332 -10.89 -3.79 -26.25
N ARG A 333 -11.16 -4.96 -25.66
CA ARG A 333 -10.61 -6.24 -26.12
C ARG A 333 -11.26 -6.70 -27.41
N ASP A 334 -12.55 -6.42 -27.59
CA ASP A 334 -13.23 -6.64 -28.86
C ASP A 334 -12.61 -5.78 -29.97
N LEU A 335 -12.43 -4.48 -29.70
CA LEU A 335 -11.80 -3.55 -30.64
C LEU A 335 -10.35 -3.92 -30.95
N LEU A 336 -9.57 -4.35 -29.95
CA LEU A 336 -8.21 -4.86 -30.14
C LEU A 336 -8.20 -6.06 -31.10
N ALA A 337 -9.05 -7.06 -30.87
CA ALA A 337 -9.13 -8.24 -31.72
C ALA A 337 -9.56 -7.90 -33.16
N GLU A 338 -10.49 -6.97 -33.33
CA GLU A 338 -10.91 -6.47 -34.65
C GLU A 338 -9.79 -5.70 -35.36
N ASN A 339 -9.08 -4.84 -34.63
CA ASN A 339 -7.98 -4.05 -35.17
C ASN A 339 -6.81 -4.94 -35.61
N LEU A 340 -6.48 -6.01 -34.88
CA LEU A 340 -5.46 -6.98 -35.31
C LEU A 340 -5.86 -7.67 -36.61
N LYS A 341 -7.12 -8.14 -36.70
CA LYS A 341 -7.66 -8.82 -37.89
C LYS A 341 -7.64 -7.94 -39.15
N LYS A 342 -7.75 -6.62 -38.99
CA LYS A 342 -7.62 -5.66 -40.10
C LYS A 342 -6.30 -5.81 -40.86
N TYR A 343 -5.20 -6.12 -40.16
CA TYR A 343 -3.87 -6.28 -40.76
C TYR A 343 -3.54 -7.73 -41.11
N ASP A 344 -3.90 -8.67 -40.24
CA ASP A 344 -3.79 -10.10 -40.53
C ASP A 344 -4.73 -10.91 -39.62
N SER A 345 -5.56 -11.77 -40.20
CA SER A 345 -6.47 -12.62 -39.43
C SER A 345 -5.76 -13.68 -38.58
N SER A 346 -4.48 -13.94 -38.85
CA SER A 346 -3.60 -14.82 -38.08
C SER A 346 -2.70 -14.09 -37.08
N ALA A 347 -2.79 -12.75 -36.98
CA ALA A 347 -2.03 -11.99 -36.00
C ALA A 347 -2.34 -12.45 -34.57
N LYS A 348 -1.30 -12.62 -33.76
CA LYS A 348 -1.41 -13.03 -32.36
C LYS A 348 -1.38 -11.81 -31.43
N TYR A 349 -2.06 -11.95 -30.29
CA TYR A 349 -1.97 -11.01 -29.18
C TYR A 349 -1.39 -11.70 -27.95
N TRP A 350 -0.44 -11.05 -27.27
CA TRP A 350 0.09 -11.48 -25.97
C TRP A 350 -0.21 -10.41 -24.93
N MET A 351 -0.80 -10.83 -23.80
CA MET A 351 -0.79 -10.03 -22.58
C MET A 351 0.51 -10.35 -21.85
N SER A 352 1.50 -9.46 -21.96
CA SER A 352 2.89 -9.70 -21.51
C SER A 352 3.19 -9.16 -20.11
N GLU A 353 2.32 -8.34 -19.53
CA GLU A 353 2.49 -7.83 -18.18
C GLU A 353 1.20 -7.31 -17.58
N TYR A 354 0.96 -7.66 -16.32
CA TYR A 354 -0.11 -7.07 -15.54
C TYR A 354 0.12 -7.27 -14.04
N CYS A 355 -0.28 -6.25 -13.29
CA CYS A 355 -0.65 -6.34 -11.89
C CYS A 355 -1.76 -5.33 -11.59
N ILE A 356 -2.36 -5.36 -10.41
CA ILE A 356 -3.43 -4.42 -10.07
C ILE A 356 -2.79 -3.06 -9.75
N LEU A 357 -3.00 -2.07 -10.62
CA LEU A 357 -2.59 -0.68 -10.41
C LEU A 357 -3.79 0.23 -10.12
N GLY A 358 -3.56 1.54 -10.12
CA GLY A 358 -4.60 2.56 -9.95
C GLY A 358 -5.16 2.60 -8.53
N SER A 359 -6.42 3.01 -8.39
CA SER A 359 -7.04 3.19 -7.07
C SER A 359 -7.25 1.88 -6.30
N TYR A 360 -7.21 0.72 -6.97
CA TYR A 360 -7.36 -0.59 -6.31
C TYR A 360 -6.03 -1.24 -5.94
N GLY A 361 -4.92 -0.76 -6.50
CA GLY A 361 -3.58 -1.30 -6.26
C GLY A 361 -3.06 -1.13 -4.81
N PRO A 362 -3.18 0.06 -4.16
CA PRO A 362 -2.65 0.28 -2.81
C PRO A 362 -3.16 -0.71 -1.76
N GLY A 363 -2.28 -1.10 -0.83
CA GLY A 363 -2.54 -2.04 0.26
C GLY A 363 -2.38 -3.49 -0.18
N ARG A 364 -1.50 -4.23 0.50
CA ARG A 364 -1.28 -5.67 0.32
C ARG A 364 -2.52 -6.44 0.72
N ASP A 365 -3.02 -7.27 -0.19
CA ASP A 365 -4.18 -8.12 0.04
C ASP A 365 -3.89 -9.54 -0.49
N LEU A 366 -3.88 -10.51 0.42
CA LEU A 366 -3.64 -11.92 0.11
C LEU A 366 -4.94 -12.67 -0.20
N GLY A 367 -6.10 -12.03 -0.06
CA GLY A 367 -7.44 -12.60 -0.12
C GLY A 367 -8.01 -12.81 -1.52
N ILE A 368 -9.25 -13.30 -1.56
CA ILE A 368 -9.91 -13.79 -2.79
C ILE A 368 -10.38 -12.67 -3.73
N ASP A 369 -10.68 -11.48 -3.23
CA ASP A 369 -11.23 -10.38 -4.04
C ASP A 369 -10.27 -9.91 -5.15
N PRO A 370 -8.99 -9.60 -4.88
CA PRO A 370 -8.06 -9.27 -5.95
C PRO A 370 -7.81 -10.45 -6.89
N ALA A 371 -7.90 -11.69 -6.41
CA ALA A 371 -7.76 -12.87 -7.27
C ALA A 371 -8.92 -13.01 -8.26
N LEU A 372 -10.15 -12.74 -7.84
CA LEU A 372 -11.33 -12.73 -8.73
C LEU A 372 -11.25 -11.58 -9.74
N TYR A 373 -10.77 -10.40 -9.30
CA TYR A 373 -10.51 -9.27 -10.18
C TYR A 373 -9.54 -9.63 -11.31
N VAL A 374 -8.42 -10.27 -10.97
CA VAL A 374 -7.41 -10.73 -11.93
C VAL A 374 -7.96 -11.87 -12.80
N ALA A 375 -8.66 -12.85 -12.23
CA ALA A 375 -9.23 -13.98 -12.98
C ALA A 375 -10.25 -13.53 -14.04
N ARG A 376 -11.04 -12.48 -13.74
CA ARG A 376 -11.91 -11.83 -14.74
C ARG A 376 -11.08 -11.20 -15.85
N THR A 377 -10.01 -10.50 -15.53
CA THR A 377 -9.09 -9.91 -16.53
C THR A 377 -8.49 -10.97 -17.44
N ILE A 378 -7.94 -12.06 -16.86
CA ILE A 378 -7.45 -13.23 -17.60
C ILE A 378 -8.53 -13.78 -18.54
N HIS A 379 -9.74 -14.01 -18.00
CA HIS A 379 -10.85 -14.53 -18.79
C HIS A 379 -11.11 -13.67 -20.03
N PHE A 380 -11.26 -12.35 -19.86
CA PHE A 380 -11.56 -11.42 -20.95
C PHE A 380 -10.41 -11.31 -21.96
N ASP A 381 -9.15 -11.29 -21.50
CA ASP A 381 -7.98 -11.34 -22.39
C ASP A 381 -8.02 -12.59 -23.28
N LEU A 382 -8.32 -13.76 -22.70
CA LEU A 382 -8.37 -15.02 -23.44
C LEU A 382 -9.60 -15.14 -24.35
N THR A 383 -10.79 -14.70 -23.91
CA THR A 383 -12.04 -14.95 -24.65
C THR A 383 -12.41 -13.87 -25.66
N ARG A 384 -12.04 -12.61 -25.40
CA ARG A 384 -12.41 -11.46 -26.24
C ARG A 384 -11.24 -10.97 -27.08
N ALA A 385 -10.08 -10.72 -26.47
CA ALA A 385 -8.88 -10.31 -27.19
C ALA A 385 -8.17 -11.47 -27.92
N ASN A 386 -8.56 -12.71 -27.64
CA ASN A 386 -7.89 -13.93 -28.11
C ASN A 386 -6.39 -13.96 -27.76
N ALA A 387 -6.05 -13.51 -26.54
CA ALA A 387 -4.68 -13.58 -26.06
C ALA A 387 -4.15 -15.02 -26.12
N ALA A 388 -2.97 -15.20 -26.70
CA ALA A 388 -2.25 -16.47 -26.75
C ALA A 388 -1.32 -16.63 -25.55
N ALA A 389 -0.94 -15.55 -24.87
CA ALA A 389 -0.18 -15.61 -23.62
C ALA A 389 -0.73 -14.63 -22.58
N TRP A 390 -0.52 -14.97 -21.31
CA TRP A 390 -0.88 -14.12 -20.17
C TRP A 390 0.21 -14.16 -19.10
N GLN A 391 0.85 -13.02 -18.85
CA GLN A 391 2.07 -12.95 -18.04
C GLN A 391 1.91 -11.90 -16.94
N TRP A 392 2.06 -12.33 -15.69
CA TRP A 392 2.06 -11.43 -14.54
C TRP A 392 3.32 -10.54 -14.53
N TRP A 393 3.27 -9.42 -13.80
CA TRP A 393 4.45 -8.62 -13.47
C TRP A 393 5.33 -9.34 -12.44
N THR A 394 5.71 -8.70 -11.33
CA THR A 394 6.61 -9.26 -10.32
C THR A 394 6.04 -10.50 -9.65
N ALA A 395 6.73 -11.63 -9.76
CA ALA A 395 6.29 -12.85 -9.08
C ALA A 395 6.35 -12.75 -7.56
N VAL A 396 7.33 -12.02 -7.00
CA VAL A 396 7.42 -11.71 -5.57
C VAL A 396 7.48 -10.20 -5.35
N SER A 397 6.70 -9.69 -4.39
CA SER A 397 6.72 -8.28 -3.98
C SER A 397 7.07 -8.12 -2.50
N THR A 398 7.66 -6.98 -2.17
CA THR A 398 7.90 -6.55 -0.78
C THR A 398 7.05 -5.34 -0.40
N GLU A 399 6.23 -4.85 -1.32
CA GLU A 399 5.49 -3.60 -1.17
C GLU A 399 4.11 -3.83 -0.54
N ASP A 400 3.60 -2.80 0.12
CA ASP A 400 2.20 -2.78 0.60
C ASP A 400 1.25 -2.43 -0.56
N TYR A 401 1.23 -3.31 -1.56
CA TYR A 401 0.56 -3.10 -2.85
C TYR A 401 0.11 -4.45 -3.43
N LYS A 402 -0.85 -4.47 -4.37
CA LYS A 402 -1.39 -5.71 -4.97
C LYS A 402 -0.63 -6.13 -6.24
N ASP A 403 0.69 -6.17 -6.18
CA ASP A 403 1.60 -6.43 -7.29
C ASP A 403 2.33 -7.78 -7.27
N GLY A 404 2.35 -8.47 -6.13
CA GLY A 404 2.96 -9.79 -5.96
C GLY A 404 2.00 -10.97 -6.13
N LEU A 405 2.46 -12.05 -6.77
CA LEU A 405 1.84 -13.38 -6.60
C LEU A 405 2.19 -13.95 -5.21
N ILE A 406 3.42 -13.70 -4.77
CA ILE A 406 3.95 -14.03 -3.45
C ILE A 406 4.46 -12.73 -2.81
N TYR A 407 4.35 -12.61 -1.49
CA TYR A 407 4.88 -11.48 -0.73
C TYR A 407 5.91 -11.92 0.30
N THR A 408 6.78 -10.98 0.67
CA THR A 408 7.70 -11.12 1.80
C THR A 408 7.86 -9.77 2.50
N ASP A 409 8.07 -9.80 3.82
CA ASP A 409 8.44 -8.63 4.61
C ASP A 409 9.97 -8.45 4.68
N PHE A 410 10.73 -9.36 4.04
CA PHE A 410 12.18 -9.27 3.93
C PHE A 410 12.59 -8.01 3.14
N LYS A 411 13.39 -7.13 3.75
CA LYS A 411 13.94 -5.94 3.09
C LYS A 411 15.46 -5.92 3.08
N THR A 412 16.10 -6.49 4.11
CA THR A 412 17.55 -6.53 4.30
C THR A 412 18.03 -7.85 4.90
N ALA A 413 19.31 -8.17 4.71
CA ALA A 413 19.91 -9.39 5.26
C ALA A 413 19.78 -9.43 6.79
N GLY A 414 19.18 -10.51 7.32
CA GLY A 414 18.87 -10.69 8.73
C GLY A 414 17.38 -10.62 9.06
N ASP A 415 16.56 -10.06 8.16
CA ASP A 415 15.10 -10.11 8.27
C ASP A 415 14.58 -11.55 8.10
N GLU A 416 13.37 -11.81 8.61
CA GLU A 416 12.69 -13.09 8.39
C GLU A 416 12.43 -13.32 6.90
N GLN A 417 12.81 -14.50 6.40
CA GLN A 417 12.52 -14.94 5.03
C GLN A 417 11.12 -15.57 4.95
N ASN A 418 10.09 -14.75 5.15
CA ASN A 418 8.71 -15.22 5.11
C ASN A 418 8.20 -15.30 3.66
N ILE A 419 7.34 -16.30 3.39
CA ILE A 419 6.73 -16.56 2.07
C ILE A 419 5.22 -16.49 2.23
N LEU A 420 4.61 -15.42 1.73
CA LEU A 420 3.19 -15.11 1.86
C LEU A 420 2.50 -15.23 0.50
N ALA A 421 1.94 -16.40 0.18
CA ALA A 421 1.22 -16.61 -1.08
C ALA A 421 -0.13 -15.87 -1.09
N SER A 422 -0.43 -15.14 -2.16
CA SER A 422 -1.75 -14.52 -2.35
C SER A 422 -2.73 -15.47 -3.06
N LYS A 423 -4.04 -15.23 -2.95
CA LYS A 423 -5.00 -15.94 -3.80
C LYS A 423 -4.84 -15.62 -5.29
N ILE A 424 -4.15 -14.53 -5.67
CA ILE A 424 -3.84 -14.22 -7.08
C ILE A 424 -2.95 -15.31 -7.67
N LEU A 425 -1.95 -15.81 -6.91
CA LEU A 425 -1.12 -16.95 -7.29
C LEU A 425 -2.01 -18.14 -7.68
N TRP A 426 -2.88 -18.57 -6.77
CA TRP A 426 -3.75 -19.73 -6.99
C TRP A 426 -4.81 -19.49 -8.06
N GLY A 427 -5.31 -18.27 -8.19
CA GLY A 427 -6.19 -17.83 -9.27
C GLY A 427 -5.53 -18.00 -10.65
N LEU A 428 -4.28 -17.55 -10.80
CA LEU A 428 -3.47 -17.79 -12.00
C LEU A 428 -3.16 -19.29 -12.19
N GLY A 429 -3.02 -20.04 -11.10
CA GLY A 429 -2.85 -21.50 -11.10
C GLY A 429 -4.02 -22.28 -11.70
N ASN A 430 -5.24 -21.75 -11.65
CA ASN A 430 -6.39 -22.34 -12.35
C ASN A 430 -6.20 -22.37 -13.87
N TYR A 431 -5.39 -21.46 -14.42
CA TYR A 431 -5.07 -21.43 -15.84
C TYR A 431 -3.74 -22.15 -16.11
N SER A 432 -2.65 -21.65 -15.54
CA SER A 432 -1.27 -22.06 -15.85
C SER A 432 -0.97 -23.55 -15.62
N LYS A 433 -1.54 -24.17 -14.58
CA LYS A 433 -1.31 -25.59 -14.24
C LYS A 433 -1.93 -26.56 -15.24
N PHE A 434 -3.06 -26.18 -15.82
CA PHE A 434 -3.95 -27.07 -16.58
C PHE A 434 -4.05 -26.74 -18.09
N ILE A 435 -3.70 -25.52 -18.48
CA ILE A 435 -3.70 -25.06 -19.87
C ILE A 435 -2.24 -24.89 -20.29
N ARG A 436 -1.72 -25.86 -21.05
CA ARG A 436 -0.31 -25.94 -21.42
C ARG A 436 -0.03 -25.38 -22.81
N PRO A 437 1.24 -25.02 -23.12
CA PRO A 437 1.63 -24.59 -24.45
C PRO A 437 1.14 -25.57 -25.54
N GLY A 438 0.43 -25.03 -26.53
CA GLY A 438 -0.18 -25.80 -27.61
C GLY A 438 -1.66 -26.15 -27.42
N ALA A 439 -2.24 -25.96 -26.23
CA ALA A 439 -3.68 -26.08 -26.02
C ALA A 439 -4.45 -25.08 -26.91
N GLU A 440 -5.57 -25.51 -27.48
CA GLU A 440 -6.43 -24.67 -28.31
C GLU A 440 -7.64 -24.20 -27.48
N ARG A 441 -7.91 -22.89 -27.44
CA ARG A 441 -9.17 -22.39 -26.88
C ARG A 441 -10.32 -22.85 -27.79
N ILE A 442 -11.36 -23.42 -27.19
CA ILE A 442 -12.57 -23.91 -27.88
C ILE A 442 -13.81 -23.18 -27.35
N ALA A 443 -14.93 -23.29 -28.06
CA ALA A 443 -16.15 -22.60 -27.66
C ALA A 443 -16.72 -23.16 -26.36
N LEU A 444 -17.15 -22.24 -25.49
CA LEU A 444 -18.01 -22.51 -24.34
C LEU A 444 -19.21 -21.57 -24.47
N THR A 445 -20.41 -22.11 -24.46
CA THR A 445 -21.66 -21.35 -24.65
C THR A 445 -22.65 -21.62 -23.52
N GLY A 446 -23.63 -20.74 -23.33
CA GLY A 446 -24.67 -20.86 -22.30
C GLY A 446 -24.47 -19.99 -21.06
N LEU A 447 -23.50 -19.09 -21.07
CA LEU A 447 -23.25 -18.08 -20.04
C LEU A 447 -23.37 -16.66 -20.61
N ASP A 448 -23.68 -15.68 -19.76
CA ASP A 448 -23.59 -14.27 -20.12
C ASP A 448 -22.12 -13.83 -20.14
N GLU A 449 -21.69 -13.24 -21.25
CA GLU A 449 -20.32 -12.74 -21.47
C GLU A 449 -20.19 -11.24 -21.15
N GLN A 450 -21.22 -10.60 -20.59
CA GLN A 450 -21.08 -9.24 -20.10
C GLN A 450 -20.01 -9.16 -19.02
N ALA A 451 -19.26 -8.06 -19.01
CA ALA A 451 -18.22 -7.80 -18.02
C ALA A 451 -18.73 -7.99 -16.59
N ARG A 452 -19.99 -7.65 -16.30
CA ARG A 452 -20.59 -7.75 -14.96
C ARG A 452 -21.34 -9.06 -14.68
N SER A 453 -21.17 -10.08 -15.52
CA SER A 453 -21.76 -11.39 -15.28
C SER A 453 -21.19 -12.01 -14.00
N GLY A 454 -22.06 -12.59 -13.17
CA GLY A 454 -21.64 -13.25 -11.93
C GLY A 454 -20.94 -14.60 -12.16
N LEU A 455 -21.05 -15.19 -13.36
CA LEU A 455 -20.39 -16.44 -13.72
C LEU A 455 -19.84 -16.38 -15.15
N LEU A 456 -18.52 -16.44 -15.27
CA LEU A 456 -17.79 -16.50 -16.55
C LEU A 456 -17.22 -17.89 -16.77
N GLY A 457 -17.01 -18.29 -18.03
CA GLY A 457 -16.48 -19.61 -18.36
C GLY A 457 -15.71 -19.66 -19.68
N SER A 458 -14.55 -20.32 -19.69
CA SER A 458 -13.75 -20.54 -20.91
C SER A 458 -13.29 -22.00 -20.99
N ALA A 459 -13.10 -22.53 -22.21
CA ALA A 459 -12.71 -23.93 -22.41
C ALA A 459 -11.54 -24.09 -23.39
N TYR A 460 -10.77 -25.16 -23.18
CA TYR A 460 -9.52 -25.46 -23.89
C TYR A 460 -9.43 -26.96 -24.16
N LYS A 461 -8.87 -27.33 -25.30
CA LYS A 461 -8.54 -28.71 -25.67
C LYS A 461 -7.07 -28.82 -25.98
N ASP A 462 -6.41 -29.79 -25.36
CA ASP A 462 -5.02 -30.11 -25.63
C ASP A 462 -4.92 -31.48 -26.29
N ASP A 463 -4.47 -31.50 -27.55
CA ASP A 463 -4.26 -32.74 -28.29
C ASP A 463 -2.98 -33.48 -27.92
N ASN A 464 -1.99 -32.79 -27.35
CA ASN A 464 -0.75 -33.39 -26.89
C ASN A 464 -0.96 -34.03 -25.52
N GLU A 465 -1.52 -33.28 -24.56
CA GLU A 465 -1.84 -33.79 -23.24
C GLU A 465 -3.09 -34.70 -23.24
N LYS A 466 -3.88 -34.69 -24.31
CA LYS A 466 -5.17 -35.41 -24.42
C LYS A 466 -6.12 -35.00 -23.30
N THR A 467 -6.43 -33.71 -23.22
CA THR A 467 -7.26 -33.13 -22.17
C THR A 467 -8.29 -32.16 -22.73
N VAL A 468 -9.36 -31.96 -21.97
CA VAL A 468 -10.33 -30.87 -22.12
C VAL A 468 -10.46 -30.18 -20.77
N THR A 469 -10.22 -28.88 -20.74
CA THR A 469 -10.19 -28.06 -19.53
C THR A 469 -11.23 -26.96 -19.66
N ALA A 470 -12.01 -26.69 -18.61
CA ALA A 470 -12.84 -25.50 -18.52
C ALA A 470 -12.56 -24.73 -17.24
N VAL A 471 -12.41 -23.41 -17.32
CA VAL A 471 -12.18 -22.54 -16.16
C VAL A 471 -13.38 -21.62 -15.99
N PHE A 472 -13.94 -21.62 -14.78
CA PHE A 472 -15.07 -20.79 -14.38
C PHE A 472 -14.65 -19.77 -13.33
N VAL A 473 -15.14 -18.54 -13.45
CA VAL A 473 -14.97 -17.47 -12.46
C VAL A 473 -16.34 -17.09 -11.94
N ASN A 474 -16.62 -17.42 -10.69
CA ASN A 474 -17.84 -17.02 -9.99
C ASN A 474 -17.53 -15.87 -9.04
N ASP A 475 -17.77 -14.64 -9.49
CA ASP A 475 -17.59 -13.42 -8.70
C ASP A 475 -18.89 -13.00 -7.99
N SER A 476 -19.91 -13.87 -7.99
CA SER A 476 -21.15 -13.67 -7.24
C SER A 476 -21.09 -14.25 -5.83
N GLU A 477 -21.94 -13.72 -4.96
CA GLU A 477 -22.10 -14.17 -3.57
C GLU A 477 -22.84 -15.52 -3.42
N GLU A 478 -23.24 -16.14 -4.53
CA GLU A 478 -24.05 -17.35 -4.53
C GLU A 478 -23.36 -18.48 -5.28
N ASP A 479 -23.49 -19.69 -4.76
CA ASP A 479 -23.14 -20.92 -5.46
C ASP A 479 -23.90 -21.00 -6.78
N LYS A 480 -23.23 -21.44 -7.86
CA LYS A 480 -23.85 -21.65 -9.17
C LYS A 480 -23.82 -23.12 -9.56
N ARG A 481 -25.00 -23.75 -9.62
CA ARG A 481 -25.14 -25.11 -10.11
C ARG A 481 -25.22 -25.11 -11.64
N ILE A 482 -24.27 -25.79 -12.28
CA ILE A 482 -24.18 -25.87 -13.74
C ILE A 482 -24.44 -27.29 -14.24
N LYS A 483 -25.04 -27.39 -15.42
CA LYS A 483 -25.12 -28.63 -16.20
C LYS A 483 -24.33 -28.46 -17.50
N LEU A 484 -23.25 -29.20 -17.65
CA LEU A 484 -22.26 -29.07 -18.72
C LEU A 484 -22.35 -30.23 -19.71
N SER A 485 -22.30 -29.94 -21.01
CA SER A 485 -22.15 -30.95 -22.07
C SER A 485 -20.87 -30.72 -22.88
N ALA A 486 -20.27 -31.80 -23.40
CA ALA A 486 -19.13 -31.75 -24.29
C ALA A 486 -19.53 -32.24 -25.69
N ALA A 487 -19.44 -31.35 -26.67
CA ALA A 487 -19.78 -31.57 -28.07
C ALA A 487 -18.58 -31.28 -28.98
N GLY A 488 -18.70 -31.62 -30.27
CA GLY A 488 -17.67 -31.32 -31.27
C GLY A 488 -16.35 -32.07 -31.12
N LEU A 489 -16.26 -33.05 -30.21
CA LEU A 489 -15.12 -33.95 -30.10
C LEU A 489 -15.03 -34.87 -31.33
N ASP A 490 -13.83 -35.38 -31.61
CA ASP A 490 -13.65 -36.41 -32.64
C ASP A 490 -14.61 -37.58 -32.40
N LYS A 491 -15.16 -38.18 -33.47
CA LYS A 491 -16.19 -39.25 -33.38
C LYS A 491 -15.81 -40.45 -32.49
N ASN A 492 -14.53 -40.61 -32.23
CA ASN A 492 -13.97 -41.70 -31.45
C ASN A 492 -13.48 -41.24 -30.08
N ASP A 493 -13.69 -39.98 -29.69
CA ASP A 493 -13.19 -39.37 -28.46
C ASP A 493 -14.35 -39.01 -27.50
N ALA A 494 -14.06 -39.05 -26.21
CA ALA A 494 -15.00 -38.77 -25.14
C ALA A 494 -14.27 -38.26 -23.89
N VAL A 495 -15.02 -37.56 -23.04
CA VAL A 495 -14.64 -37.25 -21.66
C VAL A 495 -15.64 -37.98 -20.77
N TYR A 496 -15.14 -38.68 -19.74
CA TYR A 496 -16.02 -39.41 -18.79
C TYR A 496 -15.99 -38.87 -17.37
N MET A 497 -15.03 -38.01 -17.06
CA MET A 497 -14.82 -37.45 -15.74
C MET A 497 -14.21 -36.06 -15.85
N LEU A 498 -14.69 -35.14 -15.01
CA LEU A 498 -14.09 -33.83 -14.78
C LEU A 498 -13.58 -33.78 -13.34
N LYS A 499 -12.36 -33.25 -13.16
CA LYS A 499 -11.67 -33.11 -11.87
C LYS A 499 -11.66 -31.61 -11.52
N PRO A 500 -12.46 -31.14 -10.54
CA PRO A 500 -12.47 -29.74 -10.15
C PRO A 500 -11.23 -29.36 -9.35
N TYR A 501 -10.72 -28.15 -9.56
CA TYR A 501 -9.71 -27.50 -8.74
C TYR A 501 -10.19 -26.11 -8.38
N VAL A 502 -10.25 -25.78 -7.10
CA VAL A 502 -11.00 -24.64 -6.56
C VAL A 502 -10.06 -23.68 -5.86
N THR A 503 -10.15 -22.41 -6.21
CA THR A 503 -9.58 -21.29 -5.44
C THR A 503 -10.70 -20.43 -4.90
N SER A 504 -10.75 -20.28 -3.58
CA SER A 504 -11.73 -19.50 -2.82
C SER A 504 -11.02 -18.89 -1.60
N ALA A 505 -11.72 -18.18 -0.73
CA ALA A 505 -11.13 -17.66 0.52
C ALA A 505 -10.44 -18.76 1.35
N ASP A 506 -11.04 -19.95 1.40
CA ASP A 506 -10.60 -21.11 2.21
C ASP A 506 -9.80 -22.16 1.43
N LYS A 507 -9.71 -22.06 0.09
CA LYS A 507 -9.04 -23.07 -0.75
C LYS A 507 -7.99 -22.46 -1.67
N ASP A 508 -6.85 -23.13 -1.74
CA ASP A 508 -5.69 -22.76 -2.55
C ASP A 508 -5.51 -23.80 -3.66
N LEU A 509 -6.14 -23.55 -4.82
CA LEU A 509 -6.17 -24.48 -5.96
C LEU A 509 -6.49 -25.93 -5.53
N ALA A 510 -7.33 -26.08 -4.52
CA ALA A 510 -7.58 -27.36 -3.86
C ALA A 510 -8.43 -28.24 -4.76
N LYS A 511 -8.07 -29.51 -4.89
CA LYS A 511 -8.85 -30.45 -5.68
C LYS A 511 -10.21 -30.70 -5.02
N GLY A 512 -11.28 -30.61 -5.81
CA GLY A 512 -12.65 -30.92 -5.43
C GLY A 512 -13.05 -32.37 -5.74
N GLN A 513 -14.31 -32.71 -5.45
CA GLN A 513 -14.86 -34.03 -5.76
C GLN A 513 -14.98 -34.25 -7.27
N ASN A 514 -14.54 -35.41 -7.76
CA ASN A 514 -14.62 -35.74 -9.18
C ASN A 514 -16.09 -35.80 -9.66
N VAL A 515 -16.34 -35.30 -10.87
CA VAL A 515 -17.66 -35.23 -11.49
C VAL A 515 -17.73 -36.23 -12.63
N SER A 516 -18.51 -37.30 -12.46
CA SER A 516 -18.69 -38.34 -13.49
C SER A 516 -19.73 -37.95 -14.52
N VAL A 517 -19.57 -38.46 -15.74
CA VAL A 517 -20.56 -38.28 -16.80
C VAL A 517 -21.88 -38.98 -16.44
N GLN A 518 -22.99 -38.29 -16.69
CA GLN A 518 -24.35 -38.80 -16.50
C GLN A 518 -24.78 -39.67 -17.69
N ALA A 519 -25.89 -40.40 -17.54
CA ALA A 519 -26.42 -41.29 -18.58
C ALA A 519 -26.79 -40.54 -19.88
N ASP A 520 -27.15 -39.26 -19.78
CA ASP A 520 -27.45 -38.37 -20.92
C ASP A 520 -26.19 -37.74 -21.55
N GLY A 521 -24.99 -38.05 -21.04
CA GLY A 521 -23.72 -37.53 -21.55
C GLY A 521 -23.29 -36.19 -20.95
N THR A 522 -24.02 -35.67 -19.96
CA THR A 522 -23.71 -34.38 -19.31
C THR A 522 -22.98 -34.54 -17.97
N PHE A 523 -22.49 -33.43 -17.43
CA PHE A 523 -21.87 -33.33 -16.10
C PHE A 523 -22.67 -32.31 -15.29
N GLU A 524 -22.94 -32.59 -14.01
CA GLU A 524 -23.62 -31.65 -13.12
C GLU A 524 -22.73 -31.37 -11.91
N THR A 525 -22.48 -30.09 -11.63
CA THR A 525 -21.60 -29.67 -10.52
C THR A 525 -21.94 -28.26 -10.05
N VAL A 526 -21.36 -27.86 -8.91
CA VAL A 526 -21.51 -26.53 -8.32
C VAL A 526 -20.19 -25.77 -8.44
N ILE A 527 -20.27 -24.54 -8.93
CA ILE A 527 -19.19 -23.56 -8.88
C ILE A 527 -19.44 -22.68 -7.64
N PRO A 528 -18.65 -22.81 -6.56
CA PRO A 528 -18.92 -22.11 -5.31
C PRO A 528 -18.94 -20.58 -5.47
N ALA A 529 -19.65 -19.89 -4.59
CA ALA A 529 -19.61 -18.43 -4.48
C ALA A 529 -18.16 -17.92 -4.34
N ARG A 530 -17.89 -16.72 -4.85
CA ARG A 530 -16.58 -16.04 -4.79
C ARG A 530 -15.40 -17.00 -5.04
N SER A 531 -15.38 -17.67 -6.18
CA SER A 531 -14.36 -18.68 -6.49
C SER A 531 -13.93 -18.72 -7.96
N VAL A 532 -12.73 -19.27 -8.20
CA VAL A 532 -12.26 -19.71 -9.50
C VAL A 532 -12.19 -21.23 -9.49
N VAL A 533 -12.80 -21.89 -10.47
CA VAL A 533 -12.86 -23.35 -10.57
C VAL A 533 -12.40 -23.84 -11.93
N THR A 534 -11.41 -24.74 -11.93
CA THR A 534 -10.97 -25.45 -13.13
C THR A 534 -11.52 -26.86 -13.15
N LEU A 535 -12.29 -27.21 -14.18
CA LEU A 535 -12.75 -28.57 -14.48
C LEU A 535 -11.81 -29.20 -15.50
N TYR A 536 -10.99 -30.15 -15.06
CA TYR A 536 -9.97 -30.82 -15.88
C TYR A 536 -10.39 -32.26 -16.24
N GLY A 537 -10.53 -32.57 -17.53
CA GLY A 537 -10.99 -33.87 -18.02
C GLY A 537 -10.02 -34.54 -18.99
N ASP A 538 -9.92 -35.87 -18.90
CA ASP A 538 -9.11 -36.68 -19.83
C ASP A 538 -9.88 -36.96 -21.13
N LEU A 539 -9.24 -36.73 -22.28
CA LEU A 539 -9.74 -37.09 -23.60
C LEU A 539 -9.36 -38.55 -23.92
N VAL A 540 -10.36 -39.42 -24.00
CA VAL A 540 -10.17 -40.87 -24.21
C VAL A 540 -10.99 -41.41 -25.36
N LYS A 541 -10.73 -42.64 -25.80
CA LYS A 541 -11.50 -43.24 -26.91
C LYS A 541 -12.86 -43.79 -26.46
N VAL A 542 -13.93 -43.52 -27.23
CA VAL A 542 -15.34 -43.84 -26.90
C VAL A 542 -15.56 -45.31 -26.59
N ASN A 543 -14.88 -46.24 -27.27
CA ASN A 543 -15.05 -47.69 -27.09
C ASN A 543 -13.86 -48.35 -26.36
N LYS A 544 -12.99 -47.56 -25.72
CA LYS A 544 -11.81 -48.07 -25.01
C LYS A 544 -12.12 -48.17 -23.51
N LYS A 545 -11.85 -49.35 -22.94
CA LYS A 545 -11.77 -49.55 -21.50
C LYS A 545 -10.47 -48.90 -20.98
N PRO A 546 -10.43 -48.38 -19.74
CA PRO A 546 -9.20 -47.80 -19.21
C PRO A 546 -8.06 -48.81 -19.25
N ASP A 547 -6.82 -48.32 -19.42
CA ASP A 547 -5.63 -49.15 -19.32
C ASP A 547 -5.45 -49.64 -17.87
N ALA A 548 -4.51 -50.57 -17.62
CA ALA A 548 -4.23 -51.00 -16.25
C ALA A 548 -3.70 -49.82 -15.42
N PRO A 549 -4.18 -49.62 -14.17
CA PRO A 549 -3.53 -48.71 -13.25
C PRO A 549 -2.05 -49.07 -13.06
N GLU A 550 -1.18 -48.06 -13.08
CA GLU A 550 0.27 -48.22 -12.95
C GLU A 550 0.76 -47.74 -11.58
N ASN A 551 2.02 -48.04 -11.24
CA ASN A 551 2.67 -47.57 -10.02
C ASN A 551 1.84 -47.79 -8.75
N VAL A 552 1.17 -48.95 -8.63
CA VAL A 552 0.34 -49.26 -7.47
C VAL A 552 1.21 -49.40 -6.23
N GLN A 553 1.12 -48.40 -5.37
CA GLN A 553 1.77 -48.33 -4.08
C GLN A 553 0.74 -48.57 -3.00
N VAL A 554 1.00 -49.56 -2.16
CA VAL A 554 0.15 -49.89 -1.03
C VAL A 554 0.84 -49.40 0.23
N LYS A 555 0.23 -48.41 0.88
CA LYS A 555 0.65 -47.91 2.17
C LYS A 555 -0.18 -48.58 3.28
N PRO A 556 0.46 -49.00 4.37
CA PRO A 556 -0.26 -49.48 5.54
C PRO A 556 -1.16 -48.39 6.13
N ALA A 557 -2.38 -48.77 6.55
CA ALA A 557 -3.26 -47.94 7.36
C ALA A 557 -3.83 -48.77 8.52
N ASN A 558 -4.39 -48.12 9.54
CA ASN A 558 -4.96 -48.85 10.67
C ASN A 558 -6.19 -49.66 10.22
N LYS A 559 -6.13 -50.99 10.39
CA LYS A 559 -7.14 -51.95 9.92
C LYS A 559 -7.50 -51.76 8.44
N GLY A 560 -6.53 -51.29 7.65
CA GLY A 560 -6.75 -50.90 6.27
C GLY A 560 -5.47 -50.81 5.46
N LEU A 561 -5.65 -50.51 4.18
CA LEU A 561 -4.56 -50.21 3.24
C LEU A 561 -4.96 -48.98 2.43
N GLU A 562 -4.10 -47.98 2.40
CA GLU A 562 -4.20 -46.87 1.46
C GLU A 562 -3.49 -47.25 0.17
N ILE A 563 -4.16 -47.11 -0.96
CA ILE A 563 -3.64 -47.52 -2.26
C ILE A 563 -3.54 -46.30 -3.15
N ALA A 564 -2.32 -45.87 -3.41
CA ALA A 564 -1.99 -44.84 -4.37
C ALA A 564 -1.55 -45.50 -5.68
N PHE A 565 -1.93 -44.91 -6.80
CA PHE A 565 -1.58 -45.44 -8.12
C PHE A 565 -1.67 -44.34 -9.16
N THR A 566 -1.02 -44.55 -10.30
CA THR A 566 -1.24 -43.72 -11.48
C THR A 566 -2.55 -44.13 -12.12
N ALA A 567 -3.56 -43.27 -11.96
CA ALA A 567 -4.88 -43.46 -12.55
C ALA A 567 -4.80 -43.54 -14.08
N PRO A 568 -5.34 -44.59 -14.72
CA PRO A 568 -5.43 -44.66 -16.16
C PRO A 568 -6.44 -43.62 -16.68
N LYS A 569 -6.12 -42.96 -17.79
CA LYS A 569 -7.00 -41.94 -18.39
C LYS A 569 -8.40 -42.49 -18.63
N GLY A 570 -9.41 -41.68 -18.29
CA GLY A 570 -10.82 -41.98 -18.52
C GLY A 570 -11.44 -43.05 -17.64
N ALA A 571 -10.75 -43.49 -16.57
CA ALA A 571 -11.39 -44.23 -15.50
C ALA A 571 -12.17 -43.27 -14.57
N TYR A 572 -13.39 -43.66 -14.20
CA TYR A 572 -14.19 -42.94 -13.20
C TYR A 572 -14.60 -43.80 -11.99
N GLU A 573 -14.31 -45.09 -12.05
CA GLU A 573 -14.50 -46.04 -10.97
C GLU A 573 -13.35 -47.06 -10.99
N TYR A 574 -13.12 -47.72 -9.86
CA TYR A 574 -12.08 -48.72 -9.71
C TYR A 574 -12.62 -49.98 -9.05
N GLU A 575 -12.37 -51.15 -9.65
CA GLU A 575 -12.59 -52.45 -9.01
C GLU A 575 -11.28 -52.83 -8.32
N VAL A 576 -11.32 -52.90 -6.99
CA VAL A 576 -10.20 -53.37 -6.17
C VAL A 576 -10.47 -54.80 -5.73
N ALA A 577 -9.65 -55.73 -6.22
CA ALA A 577 -9.64 -57.11 -5.77
C ALA A 577 -8.50 -57.34 -4.79
N TYR A 578 -8.82 -57.85 -3.61
CA TYR A 578 -7.87 -58.04 -2.51
C TYR A 578 -8.12 -59.34 -1.74
N GLY A 579 -7.09 -59.87 -1.10
CA GLY A 579 -7.18 -61.07 -0.28
C GLY A 579 -5.89 -61.31 0.49
N GLU A 580 -5.95 -62.18 1.50
CA GLU A 580 -4.75 -62.58 2.25
C GLU A 580 -3.76 -63.28 1.31
N LYS A 581 -2.47 -62.97 1.41
CA LYS A 581 -1.43 -63.58 0.54
C LYS A 581 -1.39 -65.10 0.63
N LYS A 582 -1.70 -65.66 1.79
CA LYS A 582 -1.74 -67.12 2.07
C LYS A 582 -3.16 -67.69 2.12
N GLY A 583 -4.19 -66.87 1.88
CA GLY A 583 -5.59 -67.27 1.95
C GLY A 583 -6.18 -67.61 0.57
N ASN A 584 -7.31 -68.34 0.57
CA ASN A 584 -8.00 -68.75 -0.65
C ASN A 584 -9.24 -67.88 -0.97
N ARG A 585 -9.46 -66.78 -0.24
CA ARG A 585 -10.64 -65.92 -0.41
C ARG A 585 -10.24 -64.58 -1.02
N GLU A 586 -10.67 -64.33 -2.25
CA GLU A 586 -10.64 -63.02 -2.89
C GLU A 586 -11.91 -62.24 -2.53
N ARG A 587 -11.76 -60.95 -2.25
CA ARG A 587 -12.84 -59.99 -2.05
C ARG A 587 -12.71 -58.92 -3.12
N LYS A 588 -13.85 -58.37 -3.55
CA LYS A 588 -13.90 -57.28 -4.53
C LYS A 588 -14.73 -56.14 -3.98
N VAL A 589 -14.25 -54.91 -4.18
CA VAL A 589 -14.98 -53.69 -3.91
C VAL A 589 -14.86 -52.77 -5.11
N THR A 590 -15.97 -52.17 -5.52
CA THR A 590 -15.97 -51.10 -6.51
C THR A 590 -16.06 -49.78 -5.77
N VAL A 591 -15.15 -48.86 -6.08
CA VAL A 591 -15.12 -47.51 -5.51
C VAL A 591 -15.18 -46.49 -6.65
N ALA A 592 -15.82 -45.33 -6.40
CA ALA A 592 -15.72 -44.21 -7.31
C ALA A 592 -14.26 -43.72 -7.37
N ALA A 593 -13.87 -43.04 -8.46
CA ALA A 593 -12.52 -42.51 -8.55
C ALA A 593 -12.31 -41.39 -7.53
N ASP A 594 -11.52 -41.70 -6.49
CA ASP A 594 -10.82 -40.76 -5.63
C ASP A 594 -9.30 -41.01 -5.79
N ASP A 595 -8.45 -40.05 -5.38
CA ASP A 595 -6.99 -40.14 -5.62
C ASP A 595 -6.29 -41.22 -4.79
N VAL A 596 -6.90 -41.66 -3.70
CA VAL A 596 -6.40 -42.72 -2.82
C VAL A 596 -7.54 -43.66 -2.49
N ILE A 597 -7.38 -44.94 -2.83
CA ILE A 597 -8.36 -45.95 -2.46
C ILE A 597 -7.99 -46.51 -1.09
N THR A 598 -8.88 -46.36 -0.13
CA THR A 598 -8.69 -46.92 1.20
C THR A 598 -9.50 -48.20 1.36
N LEU A 599 -8.82 -49.34 1.50
CA LEU A 599 -9.42 -50.58 1.99
C LEU A 599 -9.50 -50.54 3.51
N GLN A 600 -10.63 -50.96 4.06
CA GLN A 600 -10.92 -50.96 5.50
C GLN A 600 -11.41 -52.33 5.96
N ASN A 601 -11.50 -52.54 7.28
CA ASN A 601 -11.90 -53.81 7.91
C ASN A 601 -10.92 -54.97 7.62
N LEU A 602 -9.63 -54.66 7.51
CA LEU A 602 -8.55 -55.62 7.43
C LEU A 602 -7.95 -55.88 8.83
N GLU A 603 -7.22 -56.97 8.96
CA GLU A 603 -6.54 -57.31 10.22
C GLU A 603 -5.11 -56.77 10.21
N ASN A 604 -4.74 -56.00 11.25
CA ASN A 604 -3.38 -55.52 11.40
C ASN A 604 -2.39 -56.69 11.55
N GLY A 605 -1.24 -56.61 10.90
CA GLY A 605 -0.19 -57.66 10.91
C GLY A 605 -0.39 -58.78 9.89
N THR A 606 -1.50 -58.80 9.14
CA THR A 606 -1.76 -59.79 8.09
C THR A 606 -1.41 -59.22 6.70
N GLU A 607 -0.60 -59.92 5.90
CA GLU A 607 -0.22 -59.45 4.55
C GLU A 607 -1.33 -59.73 3.52
N TYR A 608 -1.80 -58.69 2.83
CA TYR A 608 -2.80 -58.76 1.77
C TYR A 608 -2.16 -58.46 0.41
N TYR A 609 -2.66 -59.11 -0.65
CA TYR A 609 -2.44 -58.66 -2.03
C TYR A 609 -3.58 -57.75 -2.47
N VAL A 610 -3.30 -56.84 -3.39
CA VAL A 610 -4.24 -55.90 -4.00
C VAL A 610 -4.00 -55.85 -5.52
N THR A 611 -5.07 -55.83 -6.30
CA THR A 611 -5.06 -55.49 -7.73
C THR A 611 -6.17 -54.49 -8.01
N ILE A 612 -5.93 -53.53 -8.91
CA ILE A 612 -6.88 -52.48 -9.27
C ILE A 612 -7.18 -52.56 -10.76
N ARG A 613 -8.44 -52.39 -11.13
CA ARG A 613 -8.88 -52.22 -12.53
C ARG A 613 -9.56 -50.88 -12.67
N GLY A 614 -9.15 -50.06 -13.63
CA GLY A 614 -9.88 -48.86 -14.02
C GLY A 614 -11.17 -49.22 -14.76
N GLY A 615 -12.28 -48.60 -14.38
CA GLY A 615 -13.60 -48.77 -14.97
C GLY A 615 -14.15 -47.48 -15.55
N ASN A 616 -14.89 -47.64 -16.64
CA ASN A 616 -15.72 -46.59 -17.24
C ASN A 616 -16.99 -47.22 -17.82
N LYS A 617 -17.76 -46.47 -18.62
CA LYS A 617 -19.04 -46.94 -19.17
C LYS A 617 -18.92 -48.19 -20.08
N ASN A 618 -17.71 -48.47 -20.57
CA ASN A 618 -17.40 -49.65 -21.37
C ASN A 618 -16.94 -50.85 -20.51
N GLY A 619 -16.93 -50.70 -19.19
CA GLY A 619 -16.54 -51.68 -18.19
C GLY A 619 -15.07 -51.60 -17.77
N PHE A 620 -14.69 -52.52 -16.88
CA PHE A 620 -13.35 -52.58 -16.29
C PHE A 620 -12.29 -53.12 -17.25
N GLY A 621 -11.17 -52.41 -17.34
CA GLY A 621 -9.95 -52.78 -18.07
C GLY A 621 -9.18 -53.97 -17.44
N PRO A 622 -7.94 -54.21 -17.90
CA PRO A 622 -7.05 -55.20 -17.29
C PRO A 622 -6.65 -54.78 -15.85
N PRO A 623 -6.34 -55.75 -14.97
CA PRO A 623 -5.83 -55.45 -13.63
C PRO A 623 -4.41 -54.93 -13.68
N SER A 624 -4.07 -54.10 -12.69
CA SER A 624 -2.68 -53.80 -12.34
C SER A 624 -1.91 -55.06 -11.97
N GLU A 625 -0.59 -54.95 -11.93
CA GLU A 625 0.24 -55.92 -11.20
C GLU A 625 -0.20 -56.00 -9.73
N ARG A 626 0.06 -57.16 -9.10
CA ARG A 626 -0.22 -57.35 -7.68
C ARG A 626 0.70 -56.48 -6.85
N ALA A 627 0.10 -55.61 -6.04
CA ALA A 627 0.79 -54.95 -4.95
C ALA A 627 0.47 -55.66 -3.63
N TYR A 628 1.34 -55.50 -2.63
CA TYR A 628 1.22 -56.15 -1.33
C TYR A 628 1.34 -55.12 -0.22
N GLY A 629 0.59 -55.32 0.86
CA GLY A 629 0.68 -54.47 2.04
C GLY A 629 0.22 -55.21 3.29
N VAL A 630 0.75 -54.79 4.43
CA VAL A 630 0.36 -55.28 5.76
C VAL A 630 -0.32 -54.12 6.47
N PRO A 631 -1.64 -54.18 6.76
CA PRO A 631 -2.29 -53.18 7.59
C PRO A 631 -1.58 -53.10 8.92
N GLU A 632 -1.30 -51.90 9.37
CA GLU A 632 -0.73 -51.66 10.69
C GLU A 632 -1.03 -50.21 11.08
N MET A 633 -1.10 -49.98 12.39
CA MET A 633 -1.28 -48.64 12.91
C MET A 633 0.05 -47.90 12.84
N GLN A 634 0.14 -46.94 11.91
CA GLN A 634 1.36 -46.17 11.68
C GLN A 634 1.70 -45.26 12.86
N VAL A 635 2.99 -44.99 13.00
CA VAL A 635 3.46 -43.89 13.83
C VAL A 635 2.93 -42.57 13.25
N PRO A 636 2.36 -41.66 14.07
CA PRO A 636 1.93 -40.36 13.60
C PRO A 636 3.10 -39.58 12.96
N ASN A 637 2.90 -39.10 11.72
CA ASN A 637 3.86 -38.31 10.95
C ASN A 637 3.43 -36.83 10.90
N GLY A 638 4.28 -35.96 10.36
CA GLY A 638 3.99 -34.53 10.25
C GLY A 638 3.84 -33.83 11.60
N VAL A 639 4.31 -34.46 12.68
CA VAL A 639 4.12 -33.97 14.05
C VAL A 639 4.88 -32.66 14.23
N SER A 640 4.13 -31.59 14.45
CA SER A 640 4.66 -30.27 14.79
C SER A 640 3.83 -29.69 15.92
N ALA A 641 4.48 -29.08 16.90
CA ALA A 641 3.80 -28.39 18.00
C ALA A 641 3.95 -26.89 17.80
N ILE A 642 2.84 -26.18 17.84
CA ILE A 642 2.79 -24.72 17.78
C ILE A 642 2.41 -24.25 19.18
N SER A 643 3.24 -23.40 19.76
CA SER A 643 2.98 -22.81 21.07
C SER A 643 1.75 -21.92 21.01
N THR A 644 0.94 -21.98 22.07
CA THR A 644 -0.18 -21.05 22.28
C THR A 644 -0.11 -20.53 23.71
N ASP A 645 -0.82 -19.43 23.98
CA ASP A 645 -0.97 -18.94 25.34
C ASP A 645 -1.68 -20.00 26.20
N GLY A 646 -1.03 -20.45 27.27
CA GLY A 646 -1.53 -21.49 28.18
C GLY A 646 -1.68 -22.86 27.57
N GLY A 647 -0.98 -23.14 26.47
CA GLY A 647 -1.14 -24.40 25.77
C GLY A 647 -0.18 -24.63 24.61
N PHE A 648 -0.53 -25.61 23.81
CA PHE A 648 0.03 -25.78 22.48
C PHE A 648 -0.97 -26.52 21.59
N THR A 649 -0.86 -26.30 20.30
CA THR A 649 -1.54 -27.12 19.29
C THR A 649 -0.54 -28.04 18.65
N VAL A 650 -0.72 -29.35 18.81
CA VAL A 650 0.04 -30.33 18.04
C VAL A 650 -0.71 -30.61 16.75
N LYS A 651 -0.08 -30.37 15.61
CA LYS A 651 -0.55 -30.79 14.30
C LYS A 651 0.19 -32.06 13.89
N TYR A 652 -0.51 -32.92 13.18
CA TYR A 652 0.02 -34.18 12.66
C TYR A 652 -0.80 -34.62 11.46
N ASP A 653 -0.22 -35.48 10.63
CA ASP A 653 -0.92 -36.05 9.49
C ASP A 653 -1.93 -37.08 9.98
N ALA A 654 -3.23 -36.78 9.86
CA ALA A 654 -4.28 -37.72 10.20
C ALA A 654 -4.24 -38.92 9.25
N ALA A 655 -3.78 -40.07 9.75
CA ALA A 655 -3.82 -41.33 9.04
C ALA A 655 -5.24 -41.90 8.93
N THR A 656 -5.57 -42.45 7.76
CA THR A 656 -6.89 -43.02 7.49
C THR A 656 -7.18 -44.22 8.39
N GLY A 657 -8.44 -44.34 8.84
CA GLY A 657 -8.88 -45.44 9.70
C GLY A 657 -8.42 -45.34 11.16
N VAL A 658 -7.77 -44.24 11.55
CA VAL A 658 -7.45 -43.94 12.95
C VAL A 658 -8.59 -43.11 13.56
N PRO A 659 -9.33 -43.65 14.55
CA PRO A 659 -10.49 -42.96 15.11
C PRO A 659 -10.13 -41.84 16.10
N ALA A 660 -8.96 -41.92 16.73
CA ALA A 660 -8.50 -40.93 17.69
C ALA A 660 -6.97 -40.89 17.76
N TYR A 661 -6.45 -39.74 18.16
CA TYR A 661 -5.05 -39.57 18.54
C TYR A 661 -4.98 -39.16 20.00
N GLN A 662 -3.93 -39.59 20.68
CA GLN A 662 -3.61 -39.09 22.00
C GLN A 662 -2.27 -38.37 21.96
N VAL A 663 -2.26 -37.19 22.54
CA VAL A 663 -1.02 -36.50 22.91
C VAL A 663 -0.73 -36.87 24.35
N ARG A 664 0.41 -37.52 24.58
CA ARG A 664 0.95 -37.69 25.92
C ARG A 664 2.04 -36.67 26.13
N TYR A 665 2.02 -35.98 27.26
CA TYR A 665 2.96 -34.92 27.55
C TYR A 665 3.38 -34.90 29.02
N GLY A 666 4.49 -34.24 29.30
CA GLY A 666 5.04 -34.12 30.64
C GLY A 666 6.22 -33.16 30.69
N LEU A 667 6.80 -32.98 31.88
CA LEU A 667 7.85 -31.99 32.15
C LEU A 667 9.28 -32.51 31.90
N GLN A 668 9.43 -33.82 31.66
CA GLN A 668 10.74 -34.44 31.47
C GLN A 668 10.78 -35.21 30.15
N PRO A 669 11.89 -35.15 29.38
CA PRO A 669 12.08 -35.99 28.21
C PRO A 669 11.88 -37.47 28.56
N GLY A 670 10.98 -38.15 27.85
CA GLY A 670 10.69 -39.57 28.07
C GLY A 670 9.71 -39.90 29.21
N SER A 671 9.20 -38.90 29.95
CA SER A 671 8.15 -39.10 30.96
C SER A 671 6.90 -38.30 30.59
N TYR A 672 5.87 -39.00 30.11
CA TYR A 672 4.63 -38.41 29.59
C TYR A 672 3.41 -38.84 30.41
N ASP A 673 3.27 -38.26 31.61
CA ASP A 673 2.29 -38.66 32.62
C ASP A 673 0.90 -38.05 32.39
N GLN A 674 0.80 -36.98 31.61
CA GLN A 674 -0.45 -36.34 31.20
C GLN A 674 -0.88 -36.84 29.82
N LYS A 675 -2.19 -36.76 29.55
CA LYS A 675 -2.80 -37.25 28.31
C LYS A 675 -3.97 -36.36 27.90
N GLN A 676 -3.98 -35.93 26.66
CA GLN A 676 -5.14 -35.34 25.99
C GLN A 676 -5.49 -36.20 24.77
N VAL A 677 -6.78 -36.47 24.55
CA VAL A 677 -7.26 -37.26 23.41
C VAL A 677 -8.07 -36.36 22.50
N SER A 678 -7.87 -36.49 21.19
CA SER A 678 -8.71 -35.82 20.20
C SER A 678 -10.12 -36.40 20.22
N GLU A 679 -11.17 -35.57 20.27
CA GLU A 679 -12.56 -36.03 20.07
C GLU A 679 -12.87 -36.31 18.58
N ALA A 680 -12.01 -35.88 17.65
CA ALA A 680 -12.10 -36.12 16.22
C ALA A 680 -10.70 -36.29 15.57
N PRO A 681 -10.53 -37.07 14.49
CA PRO A 681 -9.23 -37.32 13.85
C PRO A 681 -8.81 -36.21 12.87
N ASN A 682 -9.03 -34.93 13.21
CA ASN A 682 -8.84 -33.77 12.34
C ASN A 682 -7.38 -33.29 12.17
N GLY A 683 -6.40 -34.12 12.55
CA GLY A 683 -4.98 -33.79 12.39
C GLY A 683 -4.44 -32.74 13.37
N ALA A 684 -5.19 -32.40 14.42
CA ALA A 684 -4.74 -31.49 15.45
C ALA A 684 -5.28 -31.83 16.84
N VAL A 685 -4.44 -31.67 17.86
CA VAL A 685 -4.85 -31.71 19.28
C VAL A 685 -4.40 -30.42 19.94
N GLN A 686 -5.38 -29.69 20.46
CA GLN A 686 -5.14 -28.54 21.32
C GLN A 686 -5.03 -29.03 22.77
N VAL A 687 -3.94 -28.64 23.41
CA VAL A 687 -3.72 -28.86 24.84
C VAL A 687 -3.72 -27.49 25.51
N GLU A 688 -4.59 -27.31 26.49
CA GLU A 688 -4.78 -26.05 27.23
C GLU A 688 -4.59 -26.26 28.74
N GLY A 689 -4.59 -25.17 29.50
CA GLY A 689 -4.42 -25.20 30.95
C GLY A 689 -2.96 -25.44 31.37
N LEU A 690 -2.01 -25.18 30.48
CA LEU A 690 -0.58 -25.27 30.72
C LEU A 690 -0.02 -23.92 31.19
N ILE A 691 1.20 -23.95 31.71
CA ILE A 691 1.88 -22.78 32.25
C ILE A 691 2.83 -22.23 31.19
N ASN A 692 2.71 -20.93 30.90
CA ASN A 692 3.62 -20.23 30.00
C ASN A 692 5.06 -20.27 30.55
N GLY A 693 6.03 -20.51 29.67
CA GLY A 693 7.45 -20.61 30.00
C GLY A 693 7.91 -21.93 30.63
N GLU A 694 7.00 -22.84 30.96
CA GLU A 694 7.37 -24.20 31.34
C GLU A 694 7.59 -25.05 30.09
N THR A 695 8.70 -25.79 30.03
CA THR A 695 8.97 -26.65 28.88
C THR A 695 8.22 -27.98 29.02
N TYR A 696 7.40 -28.30 28.03
CA TYR A 696 6.71 -29.58 27.91
C TYR A 696 7.34 -30.42 26.82
N TYR A 697 7.46 -31.71 27.09
CA TYR A 697 7.84 -32.72 26.13
C TYR A 697 6.60 -33.55 25.83
N GLY A 698 6.37 -33.87 24.57
CA GLY A 698 5.23 -34.69 24.19
C GLY A 698 5.53 -35.64 23.06
N ILE A 699 4.66 -36.63 22.95
CA ILE A 699 4.59 -37.59 21.85
C ILE A 699 3.14 -37.66 21.39
N VAL A 700 2.96 -38.01 20.13
CA VAL A 700 1.65 -38.30 19.56
C VAL A 700 1.58 -39.79 19.29
N GLU A 701 0.45 -40.40 19.64
CA GLU A 701 0.16 -41.80 19.37
C GLU A 701 -1.21 -41.90 18.70
N ALA A 702 -1.33 -42.74 17.68
CA ALA A 702 -2.63 -43.14 17.14
C ALA A 702 -3.27 -44.14 18.10
N VAL A 703 -4.60 -44.06 18.26
CA VAL A 703 -5.37 -44.92 19.18
C VAL A 703 -6.59 -45.48 18.47
N ASP A 704 -6.78 -46.80 18.56
CA ASP A 704 -7.98 -47.51 18.09
C ASP A 704 -8.50 -48.43 19.20
N GLY A 705 -9.38 -47.86 20.03
CA GLY A 705 -9.92 -48.51 21.21
C GLY A 705 -8.84 -48.78 22.26
N ILE A 706 -8.36 -50.03 22.33
CA ILE A 706 -7.34 -50.47 23.29
C ILE A 706 -5.92 -50.56 22.69
N HIS A 707 -5.78 -50.44 21.36
CA HIS A 707 -4.50 -50.52 20.68
C HIS A 707 -3.91 -49.11 20.47
N VAL A 708 -2.60 -49.00 20.62
CA VAL A 708 -1.85 -47.75 20.49
C VAL A 708 -0.69 -48.00 19.51
N SER A 709 -0.44 -47.06 18.60
CA SER A 709 0.73 -47.13 17.71
C SER A 709 2.03 -46.99 18.51
N PRO A 710 3.20 -47.28 17.92
CA PRO A 710 4.44 -46.72 18.45
C PRO A 710 4.35 -45.18 18.46
N PRO A 711 5.01 -44.52 19.42
CA PRO A 711 4.94 -43.07 19.56
C PRO A 711 5.69 -42.35 18.44
N SER A 712 5.25 -41.14 18.10
CA SER A 712 6.00 -40.22 17.27
C SER A 712 7.39 -39.92 17.85
N ALA A 713 8.25 -39.29 17.05
CA ALA A 713 9.39 -38.59 17.62
C ALA A 713 8.90 -37.59 18.69
N PRO A 714 9.62 -37.46 19.82
CA PRO A 714 9.24 -36.54 20.86
C PRO A 714 9.40 -35.10 20.37
N PHE A 715 8.40 -34.26 20.63
CA PHE A 715 8.50 -32.82 20.45
C PHE A 715 8.77 -32.14 21.79
N GLN A 716 9.40 -30.98 21.71
CA GLN A 716 9.58 -30.07 22.83
C GLN A 716 8.84 -28.78 22.48
N ILE A 717 8.09 -28.26 23.44
CA ILE A 717 7.35 -27.02 23.26
C ILE A 717 7.28 -26.25 24.57
N MET A 718 7.29 -24.94 24.46
CA MET A 718 7.13 -24.03 25.60
C MET A 718 5.93 -23.13 25.28
N PRO A 719 4.76 -23.37 25.91
CA PRO A 719 3.63 -22.45 25.87
C PRO A 719 4.10 -21.03 26.17
N ASP A 720 3.66 -20.07 25.38
CA ASP A 720 4.03 -18.68 25.59
C ASP A 720 3.00 -17.73 25.00
N ILE A 721 2.96 -16.52 25.55
CA ILE A 721 2.25 -15.38 24.98
C ILE A 721 3.31 -14.38 24.45
N PRO A 722 3.18 -13.87 23.22
CA PRO A 722 4.16 -12.95 22.67
C PRO A 722 4.38 -11.72 23.57
N ALA A 723 5.62 -11.26 23.66
CA ALA A 723 5.93 -9.97 24.27
C ALA A 723 5.33 -8.82 23.45
N PRO A 724 5.11 -7.63 24.04
CA PRO A 724 4.80 -6.44 23.27
C PRO A 724 5.91 -6.22 22.23
N LYS A 725 5.55 -5.79 21.01
CA LYS A 725 6.53 -5.49 19.95
C LYS A 725 7.48 -4.35 20.36
N LYS A 726 6.95 -3.40 21.14
CA LYS A 726 7.65 -2.18 21.55
C LYS A 726 7.13 -1.69 22.89
N VAL A 727 7.99 -1.00 23.64
CA VAL A 727 7.61 -0.19 24.80
C VAL A 727 8.15 1.22 24.64
N ILE A 728 7.29 2.20 24.84
CA ILE A 728 7.58 3.62 24.80
C ILE A 728 7.58 4.15 26.23
N GLY A 729 8.61 4.94 26.55
CA GLY A 729 8.70 5.64 27.82
C GLY A 729 8.79 7.15 27.66
N ILE A 730 7.96 7.86 28.42
CA ILE A 730 7.92 9.32 28.48
C ILE A 730 8.35 9.76 29.88
N ALA A 731 9.56 10.30 29.96
CA ALA A 731 10.15 10.79 31.20
C ALA A 731 9.45 12.05 31.71
N GLY A 732 9.05 12.08 32.98
CA GLY A 732 8.57 13.27 33.68
C GLY A 732 9.30 13.56 34.99
N ASN A 733 8.82 14.56 35.74
CA ASN A 733 9.41 14.98 37.00
C ASN A 733 9.16 13.96 38.10
N ASN A 734 10.22 13.25 38.51
CA ASN A 734 10.16 12.13 39.46
C ASN A 734 9.23 10.99 39.02
N LYS A 735 8.90 10.89 37.73
CA LYS A 735 7.98 9.89 37.20
C LYS A 735 8.24 9.50 35.75
N VAL A 736 7.61 8.43 35.27
CA VAL A 736 7.61 8.00 33.86
C VAL A 736 6.25 7.43 33.48
N HIS A 737 5.69 7.87 32.35
CA HIS A 737 4.62 7.17 31.65
C HIS A 737 5.21 6.09 30.76
N LEU A 738 4.69 4.87 30.87
CA LEU A 738 5.11 3.72 30.08
C LEU A 738 3.93 3.18 29.31
N GLU A 739 4.16 2.88 28.03
CA GLU A 739 3.13 2.34 27.17
C GLU A 739 3.72 1.31 26.21
N ALA A 740 3.15 0.11 26.23
CA ALA A 740 3.56 -1.00 25.39
C ALA A 740 2.57 -1.21 24.24
N THR A 741 3.05 -1.68 23.09
CA THR A 741 2.16 -2.07 21.98
C THR A 741 1.20 -3.17 22.46
N PRO A 742 -0.12 -3.00 22.26
CA PRO A 742 -1.09 -4.01 22.66
C PRO A 742 -0.80 -5.39 22.03
N VAL A 743 -0.92 -6.45 22.83
CA VAL A 743 -0.82 -7.84 22.39
C VAL A 743 -2.21 -8.48 22.41
N ASN A 744 -2.62 -9.04 21.27
CA ASN A 744 -3.92 -9.71 21.16
C ASN A 744 -3.99 -10.93 22.10
N GLY A 745 -5.10 -11.07 22.83
CA GLY A 745 -5.29 -12.13 23.83
C GLY A 745 -4.61 -11.89 25.18
N ALA A 746 -3.84 -10.80 25.35
CA ALA A 746 -3.25 -10.46 26.63
C ALA A 746 -4.33 -10.13 27.68
N LEU A 747 -4.20 -10.74 28.86
CA LEU A 747 -4.99 -10.42 30.04
C LEU A 747 -4.35 -9.31 30.89
N GLY A 748 -3.08 -8.97 30.61
CA GLY A 748 -2.36 -7.91 31.29
C GLY A 748 -0.89 -7.87 30.92
N TYR A 749 -0.12 -7.06 31.64
CA TYR A 749 1.29 -6.78 31.39
C TYR A 749 2.06 -6.70 32.71
N ILE A 750 3.34 -7.03 32.65
CA ILE A 750 4.30 -6.96 33.76
C ILE A 750 5.37 -5.95 33.38
N PHE A 751 5.44 -4.85 34.12
CA PHE A 751 6.46 -3.83 33.99
C PHE A 751 7.52 -4.06 35.07
N GLN A 752 8.69 -4.55 34.67
CA GLN A 752 9.87 -4.69 35.51
C GLN A 752 10.76 -3.47 35.33
N VAL A 753 10.95 -2.71 36.40
CA VAL A 753 11.74 -1.48 36.39
C VAL A 753 12.98 -1.69 37.25
N GLY A 754 14.15 -1.44 36.67
CA GLY A 754 15.44 -1.52 37.33
C GLY A 754 16.24 -0.22 37.18
N SER A 755 17.03 0.14 38.18
CA SER A 755 18.02 1.20 38.11
C SER A 755 19.27 0.77 38.88
N GLU A 756 20.44 1.27 38.52
CA GLU A 756 21.68 1.02 39.28
C GLU A 756 21.63 1.62 40.70
N THR A 757 20.72 2.57 40.94
CA THR A 757 20.65 3.36 42.18
C THR A 757 19.35 3.18 42.98
N GLN A 758 18.38 2.41 42.47
CA GLN A 758 17.09 2.18 43.13
C GLN A 758 16.73 0.69 43.12
N THR A 759 16.00 0.23 44.12
CA THR A 759 15.50 -1.16 44.20
C THR A 759 14.57 -1.46 43.03
N SER A 760 14.81 -2.58 42.33
CA SER A 760 13.94 -3.00 41.24
C SER A 760 12.50 -3.18 41.71
N THR A 761 11.56 -2.61 40.95
CA THR A 761 10.12 -2.67 41.23
C THR A 761 9.43 -3.41 40.09
N THR A 762 8.47 -4.28 40.41
CA THR A 762 7.65 -5.00 39.43
C THR A 762 6.19 -4.58 39.61
N VAL A 763 5.56 -4.09 38.55
CA VAL A 763 4.16 -3.67 38.52
C VAL A 763 3.39 -4.55 37.55
N LYS A 764 2.26 -5.10 37.98
CA LYS A 764 1.31 -5.82 37.12
C LYS A 764 0.12 -4.92 36.83
N SER A 765 -0.31 -4.87 35.57
CA SER A 765 -1.44 -4.07 35.11
C SER A 765 -2.30 -4.89 34.15
N ASP A 766 -3.60 -4.67 34.12
CA ASP A 766 -4.51 -5.17 33.08
C ASP A 766 -4.45 -4.30 31.81
N LYS A 767 -3.97 -3.06 31.93
CA LYS A 767 -3.70 -2.14 30.82
C LYS A 767 -2.27 -2.28 30.27
N ASN A 768 -2.08 -1.98 28.99
CA ASN A 768 -0.78 -1.89 28.31
C ASN A 768 -0.01 -0.60 28.64
N ALA A 769 -0.55 0.27 29.50
CA ALA A 769 0.10 1.50 29.94
C ALA A 769 0.04 1.65 31.47
N ILE A 770 1.08 2.25 32.05
CA ILE A 770 1.16 2.60 33.48
C ILE A 770 1.92 3.91 33.70
N GLU A 771 1.64 4.55 34.82
CA GLU A 771 2.43 5.65 35.38
C GLU A 771 3.26 5.14 36.56
N LEU A 772 4.53 5.54 36.61
CA LEU A 772 5.45 5.20 37.70
C LEU A 772 5.97 6.47 38.36
N ASP A 773 5.66 6.67 39.64
CA ASP A 773 6.11 7.80 40.44
C ASP A 773 7.27 7.46 41.39
N GLY A 774 7.82 8.49 42.04
CA GLY A 774 8.84 8.35 43.09
C GLY A 774 10.25 8.08 42.58
N LEU A 775 10.50 8.32 41.30
CA LEU A 775 11.78 8.11 40.64
C LEU A 775 12.73 9.30 40.89
N ILE A 776 14.04 9.07 40.77
CA ILE A 776 15.06 10.10 40.90
C ILE A 776 15.35 10.71 39.52
N ASN A 777 15.22 12.04 39.40
CA ASN A 777 15.57 12.75 38.17
C ASN A 777 17.07 12.61 37.83
N GLY A 778 17.38 12.43 36.55
CA GLY A 778 18.75 12.26 36.03
C GLY A 778 19.31 10.84 36.19
N ALA A 779 18.62 9.94 36.88
CA ALA A 779 19.03 8.54 37.01
C ALA A 779 18.26 7.66 36.00
N PRO A 780 18.91 7.05 34.99
CA PRO A 780 18.22 6.20 34.04
C PRO A 780 17.57 4.99 34.72
N ILE A 781 16.42 4.62 34.22
CA ILE A 781 15.72 3.37 34.54
C ILE A 781 15.66 2.49 33.28
N THR A 782 15.84 1.19 33.46
CA THR A 782 15.56 0.18 32.45
C THR A 782 14.19 -0.41 32.74
N VAL A 783 13.33 -0.46 31.73
CA VAL A 783 11.98 -1.00 31.82
C VAL A 783 11.88 -2.19 30.89
N ARG A 784 11.53 -3.35 31.43
CA ARG A 784 11.17 -4.54 30.67
C ARG A 784 9.69 -4.80 30.80
N VAL A 785 9.01 -5.02 29.68
CA VAL A 785 7.58 -5.30 29.65
C VAL A 785 7.33 -6.68 29.08
N SER A 786 6.72 -7.55 29.88
CA SER A 786 6.26 -8.88 29.47
C SER A 786 4.74 -8.92 29.48
N THR A 787 4.16 -9.85 28.74
CA THR A 787 2.71 -10.03 28.64
C THR A 787 2.21 -11.07 29.67
N ILE A 788 0.98 -10.93 30.14
CA ILE A 788 0.28 -11.93 30.94
C ILE A 788 -0.85 -12.49 30.08
N GLY A 789 -0.83 -13.79 29.86
CA GLY A 789 -1.84 -14.52 29.14
C GLY A 789 -2.68 -15.43 30.04
N ILE A 790 -3.55 -16.22 29.42
CA ILE A 790 -4.33 -17.27 30.09
C ILE A 790 -3.43 -18.34 30.73
N GLY A 791 -2.24 -18.59 30.17
CA GLY A 791 -1.22 -19.49 30.70
C GLY A 791 -0.32 -18.89 31.79
N GLY A 792 -0.55 -17.63 32.16
CA GLY A 792 0.33 -16.87 33.05
C GLY A 792 1.31 -15.99 32.30
N ASN A 793 2.45 -15.68 32.94
CA ASN A 793 3.42 -14.72 32.42
C ASN A 793 4.12 -15.27 31.16
N GLY A 794 4.22 -14.47 30.10
CA GLY A 794 5.05 -14.79 28.95
C GLY A 794 6.54 -14.71 29.25
N THR A 795 7.36 -15.35 28.41
CA THR A 795 8.82 -15.46 28.62
C THR A 795 9.61 -14.32 28.01
N GLY A 796 9.09 -13.72 26.93
CA GLY A 796 9.71 -12.58 26.27
C GLY A 796 9.46 -11.26 27.00
N PHE A 797 10.27 -10.26 26.65
CA PHE A 797 10.04 -8.88 27.05
C PHE A 797 10.45 -7.90 25.96
N SER A 798 9.79 -6.75 25.94
CA SER A 798 10.27 -5.53 25.28
C SER A 798 11.02 -4.67 26.29
N GLU A 799 12.07 -3.96 25.87
CA GLU A 799 12.89 -3.13 26.76
C GLU A 799 12.97 -1.68 26.29
N ALA A 800 12.94 -0.73 27.23
CA ALA A 800 13.30 0.67 26.99
C ALA A 800 14.11 1.24 28.17
N ILE A 801 14.97 2.19 27.85
CA ILE A 801 15.71 2.99 28.85
C ILE A 801 15.11 4.39 28.87
N VAL A 802 14.71 4.85 30.05
CA VAL A 802 14.08 6.16 30.25
C VAL A 802 14.79 6.88 31.37
N THR A 803 15.08 8.17 31.20
CA THR A 803 15.71 8.98 32.25
C THR A 803 14.70 10.02 32.75
N PRO A 804 14.09 9.84 33.93
CA PRO A 804 13.24 10.85 34.57
C PRO A 804 13.97 12.19 34.64
N LYS A 805 13.26 13.30 34.47
CA LYS A 805 13.89 14.63 34.38
C LYS A 805 13.04 15.67 35.10
N ALA A 806 13.71 16.61 35.77
CA ALA A 806 13.04 17.73 36.40
C ALA A 806 12.45 18.64 35.31
N GLU A 807 11.14 18.82 35.33
CA GLU A 807 10.41 19.63 34.37
C GLU A 807 9.17 20.27 35.02
N GLU A 808 8.76 21.40 34.46
CA GLU A 808 7.48 22.03 34.76
C GLU A 808 6.46 21.61 33.69
N VAL A 809 5.49 20.78 34.08
CA VAL A 809 4.45 20.28 33.18
C VAL A 809 3.40 21.36 32.96
N ARG A 810 3.20 21.74 31.69
CA ARG A 810 2.16 22.69 31.26
C ARG A 810 0.84 21.97 30.94
N LEU A 811 0.95 20.78 30.34
CA LEU A 811 -0.16 19.87 30.09
C LEU A 811 0.35 18.43 30.06
N GLU A 812 -0.47 17.52 30.54
CA GLU A 812 -0.29 16.08 30.36
C GLU A 812 -1.68 15.43 30.29
N ASP A 813 -1.88 14.57 29.30
CA ASP A 813 -3.14 13.86 29.10
C ASP A 813 -2.89 12.48 28.47
N ASN A 814 -3.51 11.47 29.06
CA ASN A 814 -3.50 10.08 28.61
C ASN A 814 -4.88 9.62 28.11
N PHE A 815 -5.83 10.57 27.97
CA PHE A 815 -7.17 10.40 27.45
C PHE A 815 -8.09 9.44 28.23
N ASP A 816 -7.66 8.87 29.37
CA ASP A 816 -8.47 7.96 30.19
C ASP A 816 -9.76 8.62 30.77
N LYS A 817 -9.80 9.96 30.83
CA LYS A 817 -10.91 10.72 31.43
C LYS A 817 -11.99 11.14 30.42
N SER A 818 -11.77 10.91 29.12
CA SER A 818 -12.67 11.31 28.04
C SER A 818 -13.09 12.80 28.08
N ASP A 819 -12.20 13.68 28.55
CA ASP A 819 -12.47 15.11 28.72
C ASP A 819 -11.95 15.93 27.54
N MET A 820 -12.87 16.36 26.67
CA MET A 820 -12.56 17.20 25.52
C MET A 820 -12.52 18.71 25.82
N THR A 821 -12.82 19.15 27.05
CA THR A 821 -12.97 20.60 27.36
C THR A 821 -11.67 21.41 27.24
N ARG A 822 -10.52 20.73 27.26
CA ARG A 822 -9.19 21.33 27.12
C ARG A 822 -8.76 21.49 25.67
N TYR A 823 -9.53 20.95 24.73
CA TYR A 823 -9.20 20.94 23.32
C TYR A 823 -10.15 21.85 22.52
N GLN A 824 -9.58 22.53 21.53
CA GLN A 824 -10.29 23.24 20.47
C GLN A 824 -10.21 22.38 19.22
N GLN A 825 -11.35 21.89 18.75
CA GLN A 825 -11.46 21.21 17.46
C GLN A 825 -11.46 22.28 16.36
N ASP A 826 -10.34 22.44 15.66
CA ASP A 826 -10.11 23.58 14.77
C ASP A 826 -10.68 23.39 13.36
N ILE A 827 -10.66 22.15 12.85
CA ILE A 827 -11.22 21.81 11.54
C ILE A 827 -12.34 20.79 11.65
N SER A 828 -12.01 19.63 12.22
CA SER A 828 -12.83 18.42 12.09
C SER A 828 -13.13 17.81 13.46
N LYS A 829 -13.93 16.74 13.47
CA LYS A 829 -14.38 16.11 14.69
C LYS A 829 -13.33 15.15 15.23
N TRP A 830 -13.03 15.30 16.52
CA TRP A 830 -12.21 14.40 17.31
C TRP A 830 -13.01 13.87 18.50
N LEU A 831 -12.71 12.66 18.93
CA LEU A 831 -13.34 12.03 20.08
C LEU A 831 -12.34 11.19 20.85
N ILE A 832 -12.67 10.88 22.10
CA ILE A 832 -11.89 9.97 22.93
C ILE A 832 -12.68 8.68 23.10
N GLU A 833 -12.12 7.57 22.63
CA GLU A 833 -12.69 6.23 22.70
C GLU A 833 -11.61 5.24 23.11
N ASP A 834 -11.91 4.38 24.08
CA ASP A 834 -11.01 3.34 24.61
C ASP A 834 -9.63 3.86 25.07
N GLY A 835 -9.60 5.07 25.63
CA GLY A 835 -8.36 5.71 26.10
C GLY A 835 -7.48 6.27 24.97
N LEU A 836 -8.02 6.37 23.74
CA LEU A 836 -7.33 6.96 22.59
C LEU A 836 -8.09 8.20 22.11
N LEU A 837 -7.36 9.27 21.82
CA LEU A 837 -7.88 10.39 21.05
C LEU A 837 -7.87 10.03 19.57
N LYS A 838 -9.05 9.98 18.95
CA LYS A 838 -9.24 9.54 17.56
C LYS A 838 -9.77 10.68 16.69
N HIS A 839 -9.22 10.79 15.50
CA HIS A 839 -9.84 11.58 14.44
C HIS A 839 -11.08 10.82 13.92
N ALA A 840 -12.25 11.45 13.97
CA ALA A 840 -13.54 10.76 13.80
C ALA A 840 -14.45 11.38 12.74
N SER A 841 -13.84 12.02 11.73
CA SER A 841 -14.57 12.60 10.61
C SER A 841 -14.71 11.62 9.42
N GLY A 842 -13.90 10.54 9.40
CA GLY A 842 -13.83 9.53 8.35
C GLY A 842 -13.22 10.05 7.03
N ALA A 843 -12.62 9.16 6.22
CA ALA A 843 -11.94 9.47 4.95
C ALA A 843 -10.71 10.41 5.08
N ASP A 844 -10.07 10.76 3.95
CA ASP A 844 -8.95 11.73 3.84
C ASP A 844 -9.41 13.18 4.09
N ASN A 845 -9.91 13.45 5.29
CA ASN A 845 -10.33 14.76 5.73
C ASN A 845 -9.30 15.35 6.70
N GLN A 846 -8.89 16.60 6.45
CA GLN A 846 -7.98 17.30 7.35
C GLN A 846 -8.58 17.41 8.77
N GLY A 847 -7.81 16.99 9.77
CA GLY A 847 -8.12 17.03 11.18
C GLY A 847 -7.06 17.76 11.97
N GLU A 848 -7.50 18.79 12.69
CA GLU A 848 -6.64 19.60 13.56
C GLU A 848 -7.34 19.81 14.88
N ILE A 849 -6.59 19.63 15.96
CA ILE A 849 -7.05 19.85 17.31
C ILE A 849 -5.96 20.56 18.14
N SER A 850 -6.24 21.77 18.60
CA SER A 850 -5.34 22.56 19.44
C SER A 850 -5.76 22.60 20.89
N LEU A 851 -4.86 23.05 21.76
CA LEU A 851 -5.09 23.16 23.20
C LEU A 851 -5.64 24.53 23.57
N ASN A 852 -6.72 24.55 24.35
CA ASN A 852 -7.35 25.76 24.82
C ASN A 852 -6.41 26.56 25.73
N SER A 853 -6.16 27.83 25.36
CA SER A 853 -5.43 28.80 26.19
C SER A 853 -3.97 28.43 26.54
N LEU A 854 -3.36 27.44 25.86
CA LEU A 854 -1.94 27.13 26.02
C LEU A 854 -1.12 27.76 24.88
N LYS A 855 -0.22 28.68 25.24
CA LYS A 855 0.77 29.26 24.33
C LYS A 855 2.15 28.73 24.72
N LEU A 856 2.86 28.11 23.79
CA LEU A 856 4.21 27.59 24.01
C LEU A 856 5.23 28.51 23.33
N ILE A 857 6.26 28.92 24.08
CA ILE A 857 7.44 29.61 23.57
C ILE A 857 8.55 28.57 23.43
N ASP A 858 9.21 28.20 24.53
CA ASP A 858 10.20 27.13 24.58
C ASP A 858 9.63 25.94 25.35
N GLY A 859 10.18 24.73 25.10
CA GLY A 859 9.73 23.52 25.78
C GLY A 859 9.82 22.27 24.93
N THR A 860 9.24 21.19 25.43
CA THR A 860 9.13 19.90 24.74
C THR A 860 7.67 19.52 24.60
N ILE A 861 7.27 19.12 23.40
CA ILE A 861 5.99 18.48 23.11
C ILE A 861 6.29 17.01 22.85
N THR A 862 5.57 16.11 23.51
CA THR A 862 5.70 14.67 23.29
C THR A 862 4.31 14.08 23.07
N ALA A 863 4.16 13.23 22.05
CA ALA A 863 2.93 12.50 21.80
C ALA A 863 3.23 11.03 21.48
N ILE A 864 2.27 10.14 21.76
CA ILE A 864 2.29 8.75 21.29
C ILE A 864 1.19 8.61 20.25
N ALA A 865 1.58 8.35 19.00
CA ALA A 865 0.66 8.07 17.89
C ALA A 865 0.59 6.56 17.63
N LYS A 866 -0.56 6.07 17.19
CA LYS A 866 -0.78 4.69 16.74
C LYS A 866 -1.18 4.69 15.27
N HIS A 867 -0.48 3.89 14.46
CA HIS A 867 -0.80 3.73 13.04
C HIS A 867 -1.86 2.62 12.88
N SER A 868 -3.13 3.00 12.98
CA SER A 868 -4.29 2.08 13.10
C SER A 868 -4.80 1.52 11.77
N THR A 869 -4.53 2.19 10.65
CA THR A 869 -4.90 1.77 9.29
C THR A 869 -3.78 2.15 8.31
N ALA A 870 -3.71 1.49 7.15
CA ALA A 870 -2.65 1.75 6.16
C ALA A 870 -2.60 3.22 5.67
N GLY A 871 -3.73 3.94 5.72
CA GLY A 871 -3.82 5.36 5.37
C GLY A 871 -3.60 6.32 6.53
N ALA A 872 -3.51 5.83 7.79
CA ALA A 872 -3.46 6.70 8.97
C ALA A 872 -2.14 7.48 9.01
N ASP A 873 -2.24 8.80 8.97
CA ASP A 873 -1.13 9.72 9.16
C ASP A 873 -1.19 10.29 10.59
N TRP A 874 -0.17 11.05 11.01
CA TRP A 874 -0.17 11.66 12.34
C TRP A 874 0.84 12.78 12.44
N GLY A 875 0.56 13.80 13.26
CA GLY A 875 1.51 14.88 13.51
C GLY A 875 1.24 15.73 14.74
N ILE A 876 2.21 16.58 15.06
CA ILE A 876 2.15 17.63 16.07
C ILE A 876 2.19 18.98 15.35
N VAL A 877 1.26 19.87 15.69
CA VAL A 877 1.31 21.28 15.30
C VAL A 877 1.75 22.15 16.49
N PHE A 878 2.61 23.14 16.25
CA PHE A 878 3.21 23.93 17.32
C PHE A 878 3.68 25.30 16.84
N ARG A 879 3.70 26.28 17.75
CA ARG A 879 4.07 27.69 17.51
C ARG A 879 3.40 28.24 16.25
N GLY A 880 2.23 28.82 16.44
CA GLY A 880 1.44 29.44 15.39
C GLY A 880 0.25 30.22 15.94
N ALA A 881 -0.32 31.11 15.13
CA ALA A 881 -1.53 31.85 15.50
C ALA A 881 -2.79 30.99 15.33
N SER A 882 -2.76 30.08 14.35
CA SER A 882 -3.78 29.11 13.96
C SER A 882 -3.13 27.83 13.46
N TYR A 883 -3.92 26.80 13.13
CA TYR A 883 -3.40 25.52 12.65
C TYR A 883 -2.70 25.64 11.28
N ASP A 884 -3.18 26.52 10.40
CA ASP A 884 -2.65 26.75 9.05
C ASP A 884 -1.50 27.78 9.02
N LYS A 885 -1.21 28.39 10.17
CA LYS A 885 -0.18 29.43 10.37
C LYS A 885 0.70 29.11 11.56
N GLY A 886 1.59 28.14 11.38
CA GLY A 886 2.46 27.58 12.42
C GLY A 886 3.42 26.53 11.88
N TYR A 887 4.13 25.85 12.80
CA TYR A 887 4.97 24.71 12.45
C TYR A 887 4.24 23.37 12.66
N MET A 888 4.73 22.36 11.94
CA MET A 888 4.23 21.00 12.04
C MET A 888 5.35 19.98 11.88
N PHE A 889 5.29 18.90 12.66
CA PHE A 889 6.11 17.69 12.49
C PHE A 889 5.20 16.47 12.44
N GLY A 890 5.34 15.61 11.42
CA GLY A 890 4.47 14.45 11.29
C GLY A 890 4.91 13.47 10.21
N PHE A 891 4.10 12.41 10.06
CA PHE A 891 4.16 11.40 9.02
C PHE A 891 2.94 11.54 8.11
N GLU A 892 3.13 11.55 6.80
CA GLU A 892 2.08 11.64 5.77
C GLU A 892 2.62 11.01 4.48
N ASN A 893 1.80 10.28 3.74
CA ASN A 893 2.14 9.77 2.39
C ASN A 893 3.51 9.06 2.32
N GLY A 894 3.81 8.19 3.29
CA GLY A 894 5.06 7.42 3.31
C GLY A 894 6.30 8.23 3.68
N ASN A 895 6.16 9.44 4.25
CA ASN A 895 7.27 10.35 4.53
C ASN A 895 7.10 11.07 5.87
N LEU A 896 8.22 11.31 6.56
CA LEU A 896 8.33 12.25 7.68
C LEU A 896 8.66 13.65 7.16
N PHE A 897 8.11 14.68 7.81
CA PHE A 897 8.35 16.08 7.42
C PHE A 897 8.37 17.02 8.63
N ILE A 898 9.03 18.17 8.43
CA ILE A 898 8.93 19.34 9.28
C ILE A 898 8.56 20.55 8.41
N ARG A 899 7.45 21.23 8.72
CA ARG A 899 6.85 22.27 7.88
C ARG A 899 6.58 23.56 8.64
N ARG A 900 6.52 24.67 7.90
CA ARG A 900 6.00 25.99 8.30
C ARG A 900 4.95 26.42 7.28
N ASP A 901 3.73 26.70 7.71
CA ASP A 901 2.63 27.14 6.84
C ASP A 901 2.43 26.22 5.61
N GLY A 902 2.58 24.91 5.83
CA GLY A 902 2.53 23.88 4.77
C GLY A 902 3.81 23.72 3.94
N GLN A 903 4.81 24.59 4.09
CA GLN A 903 6.08 24.53 3.36
C GLN A 903 7.14 23.76 4.15
N ASN A 904 7.84 22.82 3.50
CA ASN A 904 8.90 22.03 4.13
C ASN A 904 10.08 22.92 4.55
N LEU A 905 10.49 22.84 5.83
CA LEU A 905 11.70 23.50 6.35
C LEU A 905 12.97 22.67 6.09
N ALA A 906 12.81 21.37 5.80
CA ALA A 906 13.88 20.43 5.43
C ALA A 906 13.35 19.38 4.43
N PRO A 907 14.20 18.69 3.65
CA PRO A 907 13.78 17.58 2.81
C PRO A 907 13.03 16.51 3.59
N SER A 908 11.96 15.96 3.02
CA SER A 908 11.21 14.87 3.65
C SER A 908 12.03 13.58 3.70
N ILE A 909 11.77 12.73 4.69
CA ILE A 909 12.48 11.47 4.90
C ILE A 909 11.51 10.31 4.66
N PRO A 910 11.79 9.38 3.72
CA PRO A 910 10.96 8.20 3.52
C PRO A 910 10.81 7.38 4.80
N PHE A 911 9.59 6.98 5.11
CA PHE A 911 9.26 6.23 6.32
C PHE A 911 8.06 5.32 6.08
N SER A 912 8.09 4.09 6.60
CA SER A 912 6.98 3.15 6.54
C SER A 912 6.49 2.84 7.94
N ALA A 913 5.31 3.36 8.28
CA ALA A 913 4.64 3.02 9.53
C ALA A 913 4.06 1.59 9.42
N LYS A 914 4.19 0.81 10.49
CA LYS A 914 3.63 -0.54 10.59
C LYS A 914 2.25 -0.48 11.23
N LEU A 915 1.31 -1.26 10.68
CA LEU A 915 -0.03 -1.37 11.22
C LEU A 915 -0.02 -1.81 12.70
N ASP A 916 -0.85 -1.15 13.50
CA ASP A 916 -1.01 -1.30 14.95
C ASP A 916 0.25 -1.02 15.79
N GLU A 917 1.28 -0.38 15.23
CA GLU A 917 2.47 0.03 15.96
C GLU A 917 2.32 1.43 16.58
N LEU A 918 3.00 1.63 17.73
CA LEU A 918 3.07 2.90 18.44
C LEU A 918 4.35 3.66 18.08
N TYR A 919 4.24 4.98 17.93
CA TYR A 919 5.34 5.89 17.60
C TYR A 919 5.41 7.04 18.60
N LYS A 920 6.60 7.28 19.16
CA LYS A 920 6.85 8.43 20.04
C LYS A 920 7.30 9.62 19.21
N LEU A 921 6.47 10.64 19.16
CA LEU A 921 6.76 11.94 18.55
C LEU A 921 7.29 12.87 19.63
N GLU A 922 8.39 13.57 19.36
CA GLU A 922 8.92 14.57 20.29
C GLU A 922 9.46 15.79 19.54
N VAL A 923 8.98 16.97 19.90
CA VAL A 923 9.47 18.26 19.37
C VAL A 923 10.08 19.05 20.52
N ARG A 924 11.36 19.44 20.39
CA ARG A 924 12.08 20.30 21.35
C ARG A 924 12.28 21.68 20.75
N LEU A 925 11.92 22.70 21.52
CA LEU A 925 11.88 24.09 21.13
C LEU A 925 12.78 24.90 22.06
N LYS A 926 13.78 25.57 21.50
CA LYS A 926 14.72 26.42 22.24
C LYS A 926 15.10 27.65 21.43
N GLY A 927 14.48 28.79 21.72
CA GLY A 927 14.58 29.99 20.91
C GLY A 927 14.21 29.66 19.46
N LYS A 928 15.13 29.91 18.53
CA LYS A 928 14.98 29.63 17.09
C LYS A 928 15.24 28.19 16.68
N GLN A 929 15.83 27.36 17.54
CA GLN A 929 16.06 25.94 17.23
C GLN A 929 14.80 25.11 17.44
N ILE A 930 14.51 24.28 16.44
CA ILE A 930 13.43 23.30 16.45
C ILE A 930 14.06 21.94 16.14
N GLN A 931 13.95 21.01 17.07
CA GLN A 931 14.41 19.64 16.91
C GLN A 931 13.21 18.69 16.98
N ALA A 932 13.07 17.79 16.01
CA ALA A 932 12.01 16.79 15.97
C ALA A 932 12.60 15.38 16.03
N PHE A 933 12.02 14.52 16.86
CA PHE A 933 12.46 13.17 17.11
C PHE A 933 11.33 12.18 16.89
N LEU A 934 11.67 11.02 16.34
CA LEU A 934 10.81 9.85 16.25
C LEU A 934 11.47 8.73 17.05
N ASP A 935 10.76 8.18 18.03
CA ASP A 935 11.26 7.11 18.90
C ASP A 935 12.59 7.42 19.59
N GLY A 936 12.83 8.70 19.86
CA GLY A 936 14.06 9.20 20.49
C GLY A 936 15.23 9.45 19.54
N ALA A 937 15.12 9.06 18.26
CA ALA A 937 16.10 9.42 17.24
C ALA A 937 15.82 10.83 16.71
N LEU A 938 16.85 11.67 16.60
CA LEU A 938 16.74 13.00 15.99
C LEU A 938 16.51 12.85 14.49
N VAL A 939 15.37 13.32 14.00
CA VAL A 939 14.96 13.23 12.59
C VAL A 939 15.21 14.56 11.88
N PHE A 940 14.83 15.68 12.51
CA PHE A 940 15.02 17.02 11.96
C PHE A 940 15.62 17.96 12.99
N GLU A 941 16.52 18.84 12.53
CA GLU A 941 17.02 19.99 13.27
C GLU A 941 17.04 21.20 12.34
N VAL A 942 16.20 22.19 12.64
CA VAL A 942 16.05 23.40 11.82
C VAL A 942 16.13 24.65 12.68
N THR A 943 16.44 25.78 12.06
CA THR A 943 16.47 27.10 12.70
C THR A 943 15.52 28.04 11.99
N ASP A 944 14.48 28.51 12.67
CA ASP A 944 13.48 29.42 12.11
C ASP A 944 12.88 30.35 13.20
N THR A 945 12.72 31.63 12.89
CA THR A 945 12.21 32.67 13.80
C THR A 945 10.83 33.20 13.42
N THR A 946 10.15 32.59 12.45
CA THR A 946 8.84 33.06 11.96
C THR A 946 7.81 33.05 13.08
N TYR A 947 7.72 31.91 13.76
CA TYR A 947 6.90 31.75 14.96
C TYR A 947 7.81 31.43 16.14
N THR A 948 7.99 32.39 17.04
CA THR A 948 8.74 32.18 18.30
C THR A 948 7.83 31.70 19.42
N SER A 949 6.51 31.73 19.22
CA SER A 949 5.51 31.36 20.20
C SER A 949 4.18 31.02 19.52
N GLY A 950 3.30 30.27 20.18
CA GLY A 950 1.92 30.07 19.69
C GLY A 950 1.25 28.80 20.20
N ARG A 951 0.20 28.37 19.52
CA ARG A 951 -0.62 27.20 19.89
C ARG A 951 0.18 25.89 19.81
N VAL A 952 -0.35 24.85 20.45
CA VAL A 952 0.10 23.46 20.35
C VAL A 952 -1.10 22.56 20.12
N GLY A 953 -0.95 21.53 19.30
CA GLY A 953 -2.02 20.61 18.93
C GLY A 953 -1.52 19.34 18.22
N LEU A 954 -2.47 18.58 17.69
CA LEU A 954 -2.27 17.35 16.94
C LEU A 954 -2.96 17.45 15.58
N HIS A 955 -2.39 16.75 14.60
CA HIS A 955 -2.81 16.76 13.20
C HIS A 955 -3.03 15.35 12.66
N SER A 956 -3.95 15.24 11.70
CA SER A 956 -4.20 14.07 10.86
C SER A 956 -4.92 14.44 9.56
N TRP A 957 -4.75 13.69 8.48
CA TRP A 957 -5.57 13.66 7.26
C TRP A 957 -6.51 12.45 7.23
N ALA A 958 -6.21 11.38 7.96
CA ALA A 958 -6.97 10.14 7.99
C ALA A 958 -7.28 9.71 9.45
N ASP A 959 -7.53 8.42 9.69
CA ASP A 959 -7.99 7.89 10.99
C ASP A 959 -6.86 7.76 12.04
N ALA A 960 -6.18 8.87 12.39
CA ALA A 960 -5.17 8.88 13.43
C ALA A 960 -5.72 8.53 14.81
N GLU A 961 -4.92 7.80 15.58
CA GLU A 961 -5.16 7.53 17.00
C GLU A 961 -3.94 8.00 17.83
N PHE A 962 -4.19 8.71 18.93
CA PHE A 962 -3.15 9.13 19.88
C PHE A 962 -3.46 8.59 21.27
N ALA A 963 -2.44 8.05 21.94
CA ALA A 963 -2.58 7.47 23.27
C ALA A 963 -2.12 8.41 24.40
N TYR A 964 -1.29 9.39 24.08
CA TYR A 964 -0.72 10.28 25.08
C TYR A 964 -0.25 11.60 24.48
N ILE A 965 -0.37 12.69 25.23
CA ILE A 965 0.27 13.99 24.93
C ILE A 965 0.81 14.66 26.20
N LYS A 966 2.01 15.23 26.11
CA LYS A 966 2.60 16.06 27.17
C LYS A 966 3.33 17.27 26.62
N ILE A 967 3.16 18.40 27.29
CA ILE A 967 3.88 19.65 27.06
C ILE A 967 4.57 20.05 28.37
N ALA A 968 5.88 20.20 28.33
CA ALA A 968 6.69 20.55 29.50
C ALA A 968 7.84 21.48 29.16
N THR A 969 8.31 22.22 30.17
CA THR A 969 9.46 23.14 30.11
C THR A 969 10.52 22.72 31.13
N GLU A 970 11.79 23.09 30.93
CA GLU A 970 12.85 22.78 31.89
C GLU A 970 12.57 23.44 33.25
N ALA A 971 12.71 22.69 34.36
CA ALA A 971 12.47 23.22 35.70
C ALA A 971 13.55 24.24 36.10
N ASN A 972 13.13 25.36 36.69
CA ASN A 972 14.02 26.49 37.06
C ASN A 972 14.84 27.04 35.88
N SER A 973 14.27 27.05 34.67
CA SER A 973 14.93 27.60 33.49
C SER A 973 15.34 29.06 33.72
N ILE A 974 16.60 29.38 33.41
CA ILE A 974 17.09 30.76 33.39
C ILE A 974 16.41 31.44 32.19
N MET A 975 15.89 32.67 32.37
CA MET A 975 15.32 33.41 31.25
C MET A 975 16.37 33.55 30.13
N THR A 976 16.02 33.07 28.93
CA THR A 976 16.86 33.25 27.76
C THR A 976 16.94 34.74 27.42
N LYS A 977 18.11 35.20 26.95
CA LYS A 977 18.23 36.56 26.46
C LYS A 977 17.29 36.73 25.25
N PRO A 978 16.41 37.75 25.22
CA PRO A 978 15.65 38.03 24.02
C PRO A 978 16.62 38.38 22.87
N GLU A 979 16.36 37.87 21.67
CA GLU A 979 17.12 38.18 20.45
C GLU A 979 16.30 39.14 19.61
N ILE A 980 16.82 40.34 19.31
CA ILE A 980 16.20 41.24 18.33
C ILE A 980 16.60 40.74 16.95
N TYR A 981 15.65 40.15 16.22
CA TYR A 981 15.91 39.54 14.91
C TYR A 981 15.36 40.36 13.74
N GLN A 982 14.56 41.40 14.02
CA GLN A 982 14.09 42.32 12.99
C GLN A 982 14.02 43.76 13.51
N VAL A 983 14.46 44.69 12.68
CA VAL A 983 14.42 46.14 12.94
C VAL A 983 13.88 46.82 11.69
N LYS A 984 12.96 47.77 11.87
CA LYS A 984 12.43 48.60 10.80
C LYS A 984 12.42 50.06 11.24
N GLU A 985 13.14 50.90 10.51
CA GLU A 985 13.19 52.34 10.73
C GLU A 985 12.00 53.05 10.07
N GLY A 986 11.47 54.08 10.73
CA GLY A 986 10.41 54.93 10.20
C GLY A 986 10.52 56.37 10.68
N ASP A 987 9.56 57.20 10.25
CA ASP A 987 9.52 58.62 10.63
C ASP A 987 9.34 58.77 12.15
N ARG A 988 10.38 59.29 12.80
CA ARG A 988 10.46 59.51 14.25
C ARG A 988 10.19 58.23 15.06
N GLN A 989 10.44 57.06 14.49
CA GLN A 989 10.18 55.78 15.15
C GLN A 989 11.06 54.63 14.66
N VAL A 990 11.16 53.57 15.46
CA VAL A 990 11.79 52.30 15.10
C VAL A 990 10.91 51.17 15.62
N ALA A 991 10.51 50.26 14.74
CA ALA A 991 9.83 49.03 15.09
C ALA A 991 10.83 47.88 15.26
N LEU A 992 10.67 47.10 16.33
CA LEU A 992 11.54 46.00 16.72
C LEU A 992 10.72 44.72 16.82
N LYS A 993 11.27 43.63 16.31
CA LYS A 993 10.78 42.27 16.54
C LYS A 993 11.85 41.46 17.25
N TYR A 994 11.45 40.77 18.31
CA TYR A 994 12.36 40.04 19.18
C TYR A 994 11.76 38.74 19.67
N SER A 995 12.61 37.79 20.05
CA SER A 995 12.14 36.51 20.57
C SER A 995 11.45 36.73 21.92
N GLU A 996 10.24 36.18 22.04
CA GLU A 996 9.63 36.00 23.36
C GLU A 996 10.51 35.06 24.20
N VAL A 997 10.53 35.31 25.51
CA VAL A 997 11.27 34.58 26.54
C VAL A 997 10.25 33.84 27.39
N ASP A 998 10.40 32.52 27.51
CA ASP A 998 9.50 31.70 28.31
C ASP A 998 9.51 32.13 29.79
N GLY A 999 8.32 32.28 30.38
CA GLY A 999 8.14 32.76 31.76
C GLY A 999 8.33 34.26 31.99
N ALA A 1000 8.61 35.07 30.96
CA ALA A 1000 8.68 36.52 31.13
C ALA A 1000 7.29 37.13 31.39
N GLU A 1001 7.19 37.96 32.42
CA GLU A 1001 5.97 38.63 32.85
C GLU A 1001 5.77 39.99 32.16
N SER A 1002 6.86 40.63 31.75
CA SER A 1002 6.84 41.91 31.03
C SER A 1002 8.10 42.14 30.21
N TYR A 1003 8.01 43.06 29.25
CA TYR A 1003 9.14 43.49 28.42
C TYR A 1003 9.35 45.01 28.53
N THR A 1004 10.60 45.44 28.42
CA THR A 1004 10.99 46.86 28.39
C THR A 1004 12.03 47.06 27.30
N ILE A 1005 11.86 48.07 26.45
CA ILE A 1005 12.91 48.54 25.55
C ILE A 1005 13.71 49.62 26.25
N LYS A 1006 15.04 49.47 26.34
CA LYS A 1006 15.94 50.58 26.69
C LYS A 1006 16.60 51.10 25.43
N TYR A 1007 16.53 52.41 25.19
CA TYR A 1007 17.15 53.03 24.02
C TYR A 1007 17.87 54.34 24.34
N ALA A 1008 18.94 54.64 23.60
CA ALA A 1008 19.72 55.87 23.74
C ALA A 1008 20.26 56.34 22.38
N ALA A 1009 20.36 57.65 22.18
CA ALA A 1009 20.99 58.23 20.98
C ALA A 1009 22.52 58.00 21.02
N LEU A 1010 23.11 57.63 19.88
CA LEU A 1010 24.56 57.38 19.76
C LEU A 1010 25.38 58.65 19.54
N THR A 1011 24.75 59.76 19.16
CA THR A 1011 25.40 61.06 18.91
C THR A 1011 24.69 62.17 19.67
N GLY A 1012 25.39 62.81 20.60
CA GLY A 1012 24.89 63.84 21.53
C GLY A 1012 25.46 63.61 22.94
N ASP A 1013 25.53 64.66 23.77
CA ASP A 1013 26.03 64.55 25.16
C ASP A 1013 25.35 63.40 25.91
N ASP A 1014 26.15 62.56 26.56
CA ASP A 1014 25.85 61.32 27.31
C ASP A 1014 24.45 61.30 27.99
N THR A 1015 23.38 61.02 27.23
CA THR A 1015 22.02 60.94 27.77
C THR A 1015 21.72 59.53 28.28
N ALA A 1016 21.27 59.43 29.53
CA ALA A 1016 20.84 58.15 30.10
C ALA A 1016 19.77 57.46 29.22
N PRO A 1017 19.81 56.11 29.10
CA PRO A 1017 18.86 55.37 28.28
C PRO A 1017 17.42 55.56 28.76
N VAL A 1018 16.51 55.78 27.80
CA VAL A 1018 15.07 55.87 28.04
C VAL A 1018 14.49 54.46 28.09
N GLU A 1019 13.63 54.19 29.07
CA GLU A 1019 12.90 52.93 29.19
C GLU A 1019 11.47 53.08 28.69
N LEU A 1020 11.02 52.14 27.85
CA LEU A 1020 9.67 52.07 27.31
C LEU A 1020 9.10 50.67 27.56
N SER A 1021 7.92 50.58 28.18
CA SER A 1021 7.19 49.30 28.29
C SER A 1021 6.90 48.73 26.91
N ALA A 1022 7.09 47.43 26.74
CA ALA A 1022 7.06 46.77 25.44
C ALA A 1022 6.10 45.58 25.45
N ASN A 1023 5.45 45.31 24.31
CA ASN A 1023 4.63 44.11 24.15
C ASN A 1023 5.51 42.86 23.97
N PRO A 1024 5.03 41.64 24.28
CA PRO A 1024 5.76 40.43 23.92
C PRO A 1024 5.95 40.31 22.39
N GLY A 1025 7.14 39.92 21.95
CA GLY A 1025 7.45 39.61 20.54
C GLY A 1025 7.72 40.82 19.62
N SER A 1026 7.09 41.97 19.84
CA SER A 1026 7.35 43.18 19.06
C SER A 1026 7.03 44.48 19.79
N THR A 1027 7.61 45.60 19.34
CA THR A 1027 7.31 46.95 19.85
C THR A 1027 7.72 48.02 18.85
N ILE A 1028 7.00 49.15 18.85
CA ILE A 1028 7.42 50.38 18.19
C ILE A 1028 7.88 51.40 19.23
N VAL A 1029 9.10 51.91 19.07
CA VAL A 1029 9.60 53.06 19.81
C VAL A 1029 9.32 54.31 18.99
N THR A 1030 8.47 55.20 19.49
CA THR A 1030 8.05 56.43 18.79
C THR A 1030 8.62 57.69 19.45
N GLY A 1031 8.52 58.83 18.77
CA GLY A 1031 8.98 60.13 19.31
C GLY A 1031 10.49 60.38 19.14
N LEU A 1032 11.18 59.56 18.37
CA LEU A 1032 12.60 59.68 18.05
C LEU A 1032 12.87 60.87 17.12
N THR A 1033 14.13 61.30 17.01
CA THR A 1033 14.54 62.37 16.09
C THR A 1033 15.10 61.77 14.81
N ASN A 1034 14.61 62.18 13.65
CA ASN A 1034 15.09 61.70 12.35
C ASN A 1034 16.57 62.02 12.12
N GLY A 1035 17.28 61.11 11.44
CA GLY A 1035 18.71 61.24 11.14
C GLY A 1035 19.62 60.97 12.34
N VAL A 1036 19.07 60.56 13.48
CA VAL A 1036 19.84 60.17 14.69
C VAL A 1036 19.85 58.65 14.80
N SER A 1037 21.05 58.09 15.01
CA SER A 1037 21.20 56.65 15.32
C SER A 1037 20.92 56.40 16.79
N TYR A 1038 20.09 55.40 17.08
CA TYR A 1038 19.76 54.95 18.43
C TYR A 1038 20.20 53.50 18.63
N SER A 1039 20.71 53.18 19.82
CA SER A 1039 20.92 51.80 20.27
C SER A 1039 19.70 51.32 21.06
N PHE A 1040 19.22 50.11 20.79
CA PHE A 1040 18.06 49.49 21.42
C PHE A 1040 18.44 48.17 22.08
N THR A 1041 17.93 47.93 23.28
CA THR A 1041 18.00 46.64 23.98
C THR A 1041 16.62 46.25 24.48
N VAL A 1042 16.29 44.97 24.41
CA VAL A 1042 15.07 44.39 24.97
C VAL A 1042 15.40 43.77 26.32
N VAL A 1043 14.60 44.06 27.33
CA VAL A 1043 14.70 43.47 28.67
C VAL A 1043 13.43 42.69 28.95
N ALA A 1044 13.55 41.38 29.05
CA ALA A 1044 12.50 40.50 29.56
C ALA A 1044 12.63 40.41 31.09
N LYS A 1045 11.52 40.54 31.82
CA LYS A 1045 11.49 40.56 33.29
C LYS A 1045 10.59 39.45 33.85
N ARG A 1046 11.07 38.77 34.90
CA ARG A 1046 10.33 37.79 35.70
C ARG A 1046 10.64 38.04 37.17
N GLY A 1047 9.71 38.65 37.91
CA GLY A 1047 9.99 39.14 39.26
C GLY A 1047 11.17 40.13 39.30
N SER A 1048 12.26 39.76 40.00
CA SER A 1048 13.50 40.56 40.07
C SER A 1048 14.59 40.14 39.07
N GLU A 1049 14.35 39.08 38.28
CA GLU A 1049 15.26 38.60 37.25
C GLU A 1049 15.07 39.40 35.95
N GLU A 1050 16.16 39.78 35.29
CA GLU A 1050 16.16 40.46 34.00
C GLU A 1050 17.04 39.69 33.00
N ALA A 1051 16.52 39.44 31.80
CA ALA A 1051 17.29 38.93 30.67
C ALA A 1051 17.34 40.00 29.58
N ILE A 1052 18.55 40.39 29.19
CA ILE A 1052 18.80 41.57 28.34
C ILE A 1052 19.37 41.11 26.99
N SER A 1053 18.80 41.61 25.89
CA SER A 1053 19.29 41.35 24.53
C SER A 1053 20.67 41.96 24.29
N GLU A 1054 21.37 41.47 23.27
CA GLU A 1054 22.44 42.27 22.68
C GLU A 1054 21.85 43.56 22.07
N PRO A 1055 22.57 44.69 22.10
CA PRO A 1055 22.09 45.95 21.54
C PRO A 1055 22.06 45.91 20.01
N ILE A 1056 21.03 46.49 19.41
CA ILE A 1056 20.98 46.76 17.97
C ILE A 1056 20.89 48.26 17.70
N THR A 1057 21.52 48.72 16.63
CA THR A 1057 21.48 50.14 16.25
C THR A 1057 20.52 50.34 15.08
N ALA A 1058 19.72 51.40 15.12
CA ALA A 1058 18.88 51.82 14.01
C ALA A 1058 18.91 53.34 13.84
N THR A 1059 18.93 53.82 12.60
CA THR A 1059 18.92 55.25 12.28
C THR A 1059 17.57 55.65 11.72
N THR A 1060 16.83 56.44 12.48
CA THR A 1060 15.50 56.92 12.06
C THR A 1060 15.58 57.70 10.76
N ILE A 1061 14.66 57.42 9.85
CA ILE A 1061 14.56 58.08 8.56
C ILE A 1061 13.36 59.01 8.56
N GLY A 1062 13.51 60.25 8.11
CA GLY A 1062 12.38 61.15 7.96
C GLY A 1062 11.57 60.80 6.73
N ASN A 1063 10.29 60.49 6.91
CA ASN A 1063 9.38 60.29 5.79
C ASN A 1063 8.83 61.66 5.39
N SER A 1064 9.24 62.21 4.25
CA SER A 1064 8.86 63.56 3.81
C SER A 1064 7.38 63.70 3.42
N ASP A 1065 6.62 62.60 3.38
CA ASP A 1065 5.38 62.51 2.59
C ASP A 1065 4.10 62.22 3.41
N ASN A 1066 4.15 62.21 4.76
CA ASN A 1066 3.00 61.96 5.66
C ASN A 1066 2.21 60.64 5.45
N VAL A 1067 2.74 59.67 4.68
CA VAL A 1067 2.06 58.40 4.39
C VAL A 1067 2.16 57.44 5.58
N LEU A 1068 1.00 57.03 6.11
CA LEU A 1068 0.88 56.08 7.21
C LEU A 1068 0.65 54.65 6.74
N PHE A 1069 -0.16 54.49 5.69
CA PHE A 1069 -0.41 53.21 5.01
C PHE A 1069 -0.40 53.40 3.49
N TYR A 1070 0.12 52.39 2.78
CA TYR A 1070 0.11 52.25 1.34
C TYR A 1070 -0.23 50.79 1.01
N VAL A 1071 -1.45 50.54 0.57
CA VAL A 1071 -1.94 49.19 0.33
C VAL A 1071 -1.89 48.93 -1.16
N ASP A 1072 -1.16 47.90 -1.59
CA ASP A 1072 -1.37 47.29 -2.91
C ASP A 1072 -2.38 46.14 -2.79
N ALA A 1073 -3.59 46.35 -3.27
CA ALA A 1073 -4.68 45.42 -3.04
C ALA A 1073 -4.57 44.21 -3.98
N GLY A 1074 -4.37 43.03 -3.41
CA GLY A 1074 -4.21 41.79 -4.18
C GLY A 1074 -2.77 41.44 -4.54
N ASP A 1075 -1.80 42.15 -3.95
CA ASP A 1075 -0.40 41.81 -4.08
C ASP A 1075 -0.09 40.39 -3.57
N GLY A 1076 0.71 39.67 -4.35
CA GLY A 1076 1.17 38.31 -4.08
C GLY A 1076 2.59 38.27 -3.48
N THR A 1077 3.27 39.42 -3.41
CA THR A 1077 4.59 39.58 -2.81
C THR A 1077 4.63 40.69 -1.74
N PRO A 1078 3.70 40.72 -0.75
CA PRO A 1078 3.42 41.88 0.14
C PRO A 1078 4.57 42.43 0.98
N SER A 1079 5.73 41.78 0.99
CA SER A 1079 6.93 42.21 1.71
C SER A 1079 8.01 42.79 0.79
N VAL A 1080 7.78 42.82 -0.51
CA VAL A 1080 8.67 43.33 -1.55
C VAL A 1080 7.97 44.53 -2.17
N LEU A 1081 8.67 45.67 -2.28
CA LEU A 1081 8.12 46.86 -2.94
C LEU A 1081 8.37 46.75 -4.44
N GLU A 1082 7.36 46.98 -5.27
CA GLU A 1082 7.50 47.16 -6.70
C GLU A 1082 7.83 48.63 -7.07
N ASP A 1083 8.15 48.86 -8.35
CA ASP A 1083 8.60 50.18 -8.82
C ASP A 1083 7.51 51.26 -8.66
N GLY A 1084 7.78 52.24 -7.79
CA GLY A 1084 6.88 53.36 -7.51
C GLY A 1084 6.10 53.24 -6.21
N GLU A 1085 6.27 52.13 -5.50
CA GLU A 1085 5.56 51.82 -4.26
C GLU A 1085 6.42 52.16 -3.04
N LYS A 1086 5.77 52.21 -1.86
CA LYS A 1086 6.44 52.54 -0.62
C LYS A 1086 5.64 52.06 0.58
N PHE A 1087 6.32 51.54 1.59
CA PHE A 1087 5.69 51.31 2.88
C PHE A 1087 5.29 52.63 3.55
N GLY A 1088 4.07 52.66 4.07
CA GLY A 1088 3.65 53.66 5.04
C GLY A 1088 4.40 53.49 6.38
N SER A 1089 4.42 54.54 7.20
CA SER A 1089 5.14 54.49 8.48
C SER A 1089 4.55 53.46 9.47
N LEU A 1090 3.28 53.07 9.36
CA LEU A 1090 2.62 52.15 10.28
C LEU A 1090 2.48 50.71 9.76
N GLN A 1091 3.09 50.40 8.61
CA GLN A 1091 3.02 49.06 7.99
C GLN A 1091 4.39 48.57 7.54
N THR A 1092 4.49 47.26 7.37
CA THR A 1092 5.65 46.57 6.78
C THR A 1092 5.27 45.54 5.73
N LEU A 1093 3.97 45.43 5.44
CA LEU A 1093 3.44 44.76 4.27
C LEU A 1093 2.63 45.76 3.42
N GLU A 1094 2.43 45.45 2.15
CA GLU A 1094 1.53 46.17 1.24
C GLU A 1094 0.16 45.50 1.10
N GLU A 1095 0.07 44.22 1.50
CA GLU A 1095 -1.19 43.50 1.59
C GLU A 1095 -1.20 42.50 2.77
N GLN A 1096 -2.32 42.38 3.47
CA GLN A 1096 -2.56 41.29 4.43
C GLN A 1096 -4.04 41.17 4.83
N PRO A 1097 -4.50 39.98 5.25
CA PRO A 1097 -5.77 39.85 5.98
C PRO A 1097 -5.77 40.76 7.21
N TYR A 1098 -6.94 41.26 7.61
CA TYR A 1098 -7.06 42.14 8.76
C TYR A 1098 -6.47 41.50 10.03
N GLY A 1099 -5.35 42.05 10.48
CA GLY A 1099 -4.51 41.48 11.52
C GLY A 1099 -3.43 42.46 11.96
N SER A 1100 -2.61 42.05 12.91
CA SER A 1100 -1.46 42.88 13.32
C SER A 1100 -0.36 42.81 12.29
N ASP A 1101 0.13 43.97 11.86
CA ASP A 1101 1.32 44.07 11.01
C ASP A 1101 2.51 43.29 11.62
N PRO A 1102 3.27 42.52 10.81
CA PRO A 1102 4.28 41.60 11.32
C PRO A 1102 5.39 42.25 12.14
N ILE A 1103 5.64 43.55 11.95
CA ILE A 1103 6.71 44.29 12.62
C ILE A 1103 6.14 45.43 13.46
N THR A 1104 5.24 46.26 12.93
CA THR A 1104 4.69 47.39 13.71
C THR A 1104 3.66 46.94 14.74
N GLY A 1105 3.01 45.80 14.55
CA GLY A 1105 1.94 45.30 15.42
C GLY A 1105 0.62 46.09 15.30
N VAL A 1106 0.60 47.18 14.53
CA VAL A 1106 -0.60 47.98 14.25
C VAL A 1106 -1.57 47.12 13.46
N LYS A 1107 -2.84 47.07 13.88
CA LYS A 1107 -3.85 46.27 13.17
C LYS A 1107 -4.27 46.94 11.87
N TRP A 1108 -4.09 46.26 10.75
CA TRP A 1108 -4.61 46.69 9.47
C TRP A 1108 -4.81 45.51 8.51
N GLY A 1109 -5.49 45.73 7.38
CA GLY A 1109 -5.64 44.73 6.33
C GLY A 1109 -7.08 44.55 5.86
N TYR A 1110 -7.29 43.56 4.98
CA TYR A 1110 -8.59 43.28 4.36
C TYR A 1110 -9.47 42.31 5.14
N GLU A 1111 -10.78 42.50 5.04
CA GLU A 1111 -11.82 41.60 5.54
C GLU A 1111 -13.00 41.60 4.56
N ALA A 1112 -13.50 40.42 4.20
CA ALA A 1112 -14.63 40.27 3.29
C ALA A 1112 -15.83 39.63 3.98
N ASP A 1113 -17.04 40.08 3.64
CA ASP A 1113 -18.27 39.56 4.24
C ASP A 1113 -18.45 38.06 3.93
N GLY A 1114 -18.45 37.22 4.96
CA GLY A 1114 -18.50 35.75 4.80
C GLY A 1114 -17.17 35.12 4.36
N GLY A 1115 -16.06 35.85 4.46
CA GLY A 1115 -14.71 35.36 4.09
C GLY A 1115 -14.48 35.22 2.58
N LEU A 1116 -15.43 35.64 1.75
CA LEU A 1116 -15.38 35.45 0.30
C LEU A 1116 -14.58 36.56 -0.38
N THR A 1117 -13.32 36.28 -0.72
CA THR A 1117 -12.45 37.20 -1.45
C THR A 1117 -11.55 36.48 -2.44
N TRP A 1118 -11.15 37.19 -3.49
CA TRP A 1118 -10.23 36.72 -4.52
C TRP A 1118 -9.30 37.89 -4.91
N ALA A 1119 -8.08 37.56 -5.35
CA ALA A 1119 -7.08 38.53 -5.78
C ALA A 1119 -6.54 38.21 -7.17
N HIS A 1120 -6.22 39.26 -7.92
CA HIS A 1120 -5.40 39.23 -9.13
C HIS A 1120 -4.09 39.95 -8.82
N THR A 1121 -2.95 39.29 -9.00
CA THR A 1121 -1.63 39.87 -8.67
C THR A 1121 -0.92 40.28 -9.95
N SER A 1122 -0.35 41.48 -9.96
CA SER A 1122 0.60 41.92 -10.99
C SER A 1122 1.98 42.17 -10.35
N PRO A 1123 3.07 41.64 -10.91
CA PRO A 1123 4.40 41.77 -10.32
C PRO A 1123 5.11 43.10 -10.69
N THR A 1124 4.38 44.08 -11.24
CA THR A 1124 4.99 45.30 -11.81
C THR A 1124 4.42 46.61 -11.29
N GLU A 1125 3.15 46.68 -10.88
CA GLU A 1125 2.54 47.91 -10.33
C GLU A 1125 1.18 47.67 -9.66
N ALA A 1126 0.91 48.41 -8.57
CA ALA A 1126 -0.30 48.30 -7.75
C ALA A 1126 -1.65 48.49 -8.46
N TYR A 1127 -1.72 49.25 -9.55
CA TYR A 1127 -3.01 49.43 -10.25
C TYR A 1127 -3.52 48.13 -10.88
N GLN A 1128 -2.62 47.24 -11.27
CA GLN A 1128 -2.97 45.98 -11.92
C GLN A 1128 -3.20 44.84 -10.91
N SER A 1129 -2.66 44.99 -9.71
CA SER A 1129 -3.06 44.21 -8.55
C SER A 1129 -4.49 44.62 -8.14
N ILE A 1130 -5.34 43.62 -7.88
CA ILE A 1130 -6.75 43.83 -7.57
C ILE A 1130 -7.18 42.88 -6.45
N ARG A 1131 -7.88 43.43 -5.44
CA ARG A 1131 -8.66 42.61 -4.51
C ARG A 1131 -10.15 42.79 -4.72
N GLN A 1132 -10.86 41.67 -4.80
CA GLN A 1132 -12.28 41.57 -5.08
C GLN A 1132 -13.04 40.89 -3.93
N TYR A 1133 -14.26 41.37 -3.66
CA TYR A 1133 -15.24 40.59 -2.90
C TYR A 1133 -15.82 39.48 -3.79
N ASP A 1134 -15.69 38.21 -3.39
CA ASP A 1134 -16.05 37.09 -4.27
C ASP A 1134 -17.47 36.54 -4.08
N GLY A 1135 -18.28 37.12 -3.19
CA GLY A 1135 -19.67 36.74 -3.00
C GLY A 1135 -20.65 37.34 -4.04
N ASN A 1136 -21.82 36.72 -4.16
CA ASN A 1136 -22.84 37.09 -5.15
C ASN A 1136 -23.92 38.06 -4.61
N GLU A 1137 -23.92 38.31 -3.30
CA GLU A 1137 -25.00 39.03 -2.62
C GLU A 1137 -24.80 40.55 -2.63
N ASN A 1138 -25.82 41.30 -3.06
CA ASN A 1138 -25.81 42.77 -2.97
C ASN A 1138 -25.86 43.23 -1.51
N GLY A 1139 -25.21 44.35 -1.20
CA GLY A 1139 -25.10 44.88 0.17
C GLY A 1139 -23.97 44.28 1.00
N LYS A 1140 -23.29 43.24 0.50
CA LYS A 1140 -22.04 42.71 1.04
C LYS A 1140 -20.82 43.25 0.27
N GLY A 1141 -19.63 43.13 0.82
CA GLY A 1141 -18.43 43.70 0.22
C GLY A 1141 -17.10 43.36 0.89
N LEU A 1142 -16.08 44.07 0.43
CA LEU A 1142 -14.68 43.99 0.88
C LEU A 1142 -14.32 45.27 1.63
N ALA A 1143 -13.79 45.14 2.84
CA ALA A 1143 -13.32 46.24 3.67
C ALA A 1143 -11.82 46.16 3.90
N TYR A 1144 -11.15 47.30 3.87
CA TYR A 1144 -9.84 47.50 4.49
C TYR A 1144 -10.02 48.31 5.77
N ARG A 1145 -9.33 47.87 6.82
CA ARG A 1145 -9.36 48.51 8.13
C ARG A 1145 -7.95 48.93 8.51
N PHE A 1146 -7.84 50.07 9.19
CA PHE A 1146 -6.57 50.64 9.62
C PHE A 1146 -6.70 51.18 11.03
N GLN A 1147 -5.94 50.61 11.96
CA GLN A 1147 -5.81 51.16 13.31
C GLN A 1147 -4.97 52.44 13.24
N LEU A 1148 -5.56 53.56 13.63
CA LEU A 1148 -4.98 54.89 13.52
C LEU A 1148 -5.26 55.72 14.77
N PRO A 1149 -4.36 56.62 15.20
CA PRO A 1149 -4.67 57.59 16.25
C PRO A 1149 -5.91 58.43 15.91
N ASN A 1150 -6.55 59.02 16.92
CA ASN A 1150 -7.62 59.98 16.66
C ASN A 1150 -7.04 61.21 15.96
N GLY A 1151 -7.64 61.61 14.85
CA GLY A 1151 -7.05 62.61 13.97
C GLY A 1151 -7.85 62.84 12.69
N THR A 1152 -7.27 63.67 11.83
CA THR A 1152 -7.81 63.96 10.49
C THR A 1152 -6.84 63.40 9.46
N TYR A 1153 -7.39 62.74 8.45
CA TYR A 1153 -6.62 61.99 7.46
C TYR A 1153 -7.10 62.29 6.05
N LYS A 1154 -6.18 62.13 5.10
CA LYS A 1154 -6.49 62.04 3.67
C LYS A 1154 -6.46 60.57 3.27
N VAL A 1155 -7.49 60.13 2.56
CA VAL A 1155 -7.58 58.76 2.04
C VAL A 1155 -7.66 58.82 0.53
N LYS A 1156 -6.74 58.14 -0.15
CA LYS A 1156 -6.76 57.94 -1.59
C LYS A 1156 -7.14 56.49 -1.87
N VAL A 1157 -8.04 56.28 -2.83
CA VAL A 1157 -8.47 54.94 -3.24
C VAL A 1157 -8.33 54.83 -4.75
N GLY A 1158 -7.56 53.84 -5.18
CA GLY A 1158 -7.32 53.52 -6.58
C GLY A 1158 -8.30 52.47 -7.12
N PHE A 1159 -8.75 52.68 -8.36
CA PHE A 1159 -9.66 51.80 -9.07
C PHE A 1159 -9.15 51.50 -10.47
N PHE A 1160 -9.17 50.21 -10.84
CA PHE A 1160 -8.94 49.74 -12.19
C PHE A 1160 -9.74 48.46 -12.45
N ASP A 1161 -10.52 48.42 -13.53
CA ASP A 1161 -11.24 47.22 -13.98
C ASP A 1161 -10.65 46.74 -15.32
N PRO A 1162 -9.75 45.74 -15.33
CA PRO A 1162 -9.16 45.20 -16.55
C PRO A 1162 -10.20 44.49 -17.42
N TRP A 1163 -11.37 44.13 -16.86
CA TRP A 1163 -12.45 43.44 -17.54
C TRP A 1163 -13.52 44.38 -18.09
N LYS A 1164 -13.47 45.68 -17.75
CA LYS A 1164 -14.35 46.74 -18.30
C LYS A 1164 -15.85 46.46 -18.09
N ALA A 1165 -16.22 45.94 -16.93
CA ALA A 1165 -17.60 45.52 -16.67
C ALA A 1165 -18.51 46.73 -16.35
N SER A 1166 -19.32 47.16 -17.33
CA SER A 1166 -20.23 48.29 -17.18
C SER A 1166 -21.33 48.11 -16.11
N ASP A 1167 -21.55 46.88 -15.64
CA ASP A 1167 -22.54 46.54 -14.63
C ASP A 1167 -21.94 46.37 -13.21
N ARG A 1168 -20.63 46.63 -13.06
CA ARG A 1168 -19.92 46.59 -11.78
C ARG A 1168 -20.15 47.85 -10.95
N LYS A 1169 -21.40 48.02 -10.52
CA LYS A 1169 -21.81 49.09 -9.63
C LYS A 1169 -21.42 48.75 -8.19
N MET A 1170 -20.77 49.69 -7.53
CA MET A 1170 -20.40 49.56 -6.12
C MET A 1170 -20.58 50.87 -5.35
N ASN A 1171 -20.83 50.75 -4.06
CA ASN A 1171 -20.80 51.88 -3.14
C ASN A 1171 -19.48 51.87 -2.38
N LEU A 1172 -18.78 53.01 -2.33
CA LEU A 1172 -17.61 53.19 -1.46
C LEU A 1172 -18.08 53.88 -0.18
N THR A 1173 -17.81 53.26 0.96
CA THR A 1173 -18.02 53.86 2.27
C THR A 1173 -16.68 54.07 2.98
N ILE A 1174 -16.54 55.20 3.67
CA ILE A 1174 -15.42 55.47 4.57
C ILE A 1174 -16.00 55.73 5.96
N ASN A 1175 -15.58 54.96 6.97
CA ASN A 1175 -16.15 54.97 8.33
C ASN A 1175 -17.68 54.82 8.34
N GLY A 1176 -18.21 54.00 7.43
CA GLY A 1176 -19.65 53.76 7.28
C GLY A 1176 -20.42 54.87 6.56
N GLU A 1177 -19.79 56.01 6.24
CA GLU A 1177 -20.39 57.08 5.45
C GLU A 1177 -20.19 56.82 3.96
N THR A 1178 -21.26 56.78 3.18
CA THR A 1178 -21.18 56.61 1.72
C THR A 1178 -20.53 57.82 1.05
N LYS A 1179 -19.38 57.61 0.42
CA LYS A 1179 -18.63 58.62 -0.33
C LYS A 1179 -18.86 58.54 -1.83
N LEU A 1180 -19.08 57.35 -2.36
CA LEU A 1180 -19.48 57.11 -3.75
C LEU A 1180 -20.68 56.18 -3.79
N THR A 1181 -21.67 56.50 -4.61
CA THR A 1181 -22.92 55.73 -4.77
C THR A 1181 -23.06 55.26 -6.20
N ASP A 1182 -23.43 53.99 -6.39
CA ASP A 1182 -23.57 53.32 -7.70
C ASP A 1182 -22.38 53.57 -8.64
N TYR A 1183 -21.19 53.66 -8.06
CA TYR A 1183 -19.97 53.98 -8.78
C TYR A 1183 -19.55 52.79 -9.64
N VAL A 1184 -19.26 53.07 -10.90
CA VAL A 1184 -18.77 52.09 -11.89
C VAL A 1184 -17.35 52.48 -12.23
N ILE A 1185 -16.42 51.54 -12.06
CA ILE A 1185 -15.02 51.73 -12.43
C ILE A 1185 -14.94 51.87 -13.96
N GLY A 1186 -14.31 52.93 -14.45
CA GLY A 1186 -14.11 53.13 -15.89
C GLY A 1186 -13.04 52.21 -16.50
N ASP A 1187 -12.75 52.39 -17.78
CA ASP A 1187 -11.71 51.64 -18.51
C ASP A 1187 -10.29 52.24 -18.36
N LYS A 1188 -10.10 53.10 -17.36
CA LYS A 1188 -8.85 53.79 -17.05
C LYS A 1188 -8.52 53.66 -15.57
N GLN A 1189 -7.24 53.65 -15.25
CA GLN A 1189 -6.73 53.82 -13.88
C GLN A 1189 -7.27 55.15 -13.33
N GLU A 1190 -7.98 55.08 -12.22
CA GLU A 1190 -8.59 56.25 -11.56
C GLU A 1190 -8.23 56.27 -10.07
N GLU A 1191 -8.03 57.46 -9.51
CA GLU A 1191 -7.85 57.68 -8.07
C GLU A 1191 -8.95 58.62 -7.57
N LYS A 1192 -9.52 58.29 -6.41
CA LYS A 1192 -10.38 59.20 -5.65
C LYS A 1192 -9.69 59.60 -4.35
N THR A 1193 -9.55 60.91 -4.15
CA THR A 1193 -9.02 61.49 -2.92
C THR A 1193 -10.16 62.00 -2.04
N PHE A 1194 -10.11 61.66 -0.75
CA PHE A 1194 -11.05 62.11 0.27
C PHE A 1194 -10.26 62.79 1.39
N ASP A 1195 -10.39 64.10 1.49
CA ASP A 1195 -9.78 64.91 2.54
C ASP A 1195 -10.67 64.97 3.80
N SER A 1196 -10.04 65.37 4.91
CA SER A 1196 -10.71 65.67 6.17
C SER A 1196 -11.49 64.49 6.78
N ILE A 1197 -11.01 63.25 6.57
CA ILE A 1197 -11.59 62.05 7.15
C ILE A 1197 -11.24 61.99 8.63
N LYS A 1198 -12.26 62.04 9.49
CA LYS A 1198 -12.08 61.99 10.95
C LYS A 1198 -12.07 60.55 11.46
N VAL A 1199 -11.05 60.22 12.23
CA VAL A 1199 -10.98 59.00 13.05
C VAL A 1199 -11.12 59.42 14.50
N ASN A 1200 -12.16 58.90 15.18
CA ASN A 1200 -12.47 59.25 16.58
C ASN A 1200 -12.47 58.04 17.53
N ASN A 1201 -12.47 56.84 16.97
CA ASN A 1201 -12.55 55.55 17.66
C ASN A 1201 -11.29 54.70 17.45
N GLY A 1202 -10.20 55.31 16.98
CA GLY A 1202 -8.94 54.61 16.75
C GLY A 1202 -8.88 53.74 15.47
N GLU A 1203 -9.88 53.80 14.59
CA GLU A 1203 -9.93 52.98 13.37
C GLU A 1203 -10.50 53.76 12.17
N LEU A 1204 -9.88 53.56 11.00
CA LEU A 1204 -10.38 53.96 9.70
C LEU A 1204 -10.82 52.71 8.92
N ILE A 1205 -12.00 52.76 8.32
CA ILE A 1205 -12.55 51.66 7.50
C ILE A 1205 -12.86 52.19 6.11
N VAL A 1206 -12.32 51.55 5.08
CA VAL A 1206 -12.62 51.80 3.66
C VAL A 1206 -13.29 50.55 3.09
N LYS A 1207 -14.57 50.61 2.73
CA LYS A 1207 -15.33 49.43 2.27
C LYS A 1207 -15.99 49.67 0.92
N VAL A 1208 -15.75 48.77 -0.03
CA VAL A 1208 -16.47 48.68 -1.31
C VAL A 1208 -17.60 47.64 -1.20
N ILE A 1209 -18.82 48.05 -1.53
CA ILE A 1209 -20.05 47.26 -1.33
C ILE A 1209 -20.69 46.98 -2.68
N LYS A 1210 -21.10 45.74 -2.93
CA LYS A 1210 -21.74 45.31 -4.17
C LYS A 1210 -23.11 45.97 -4.33
N ALA A 1211 -23.31 46.68 -5.45
CA ALA A 1211 -24.56 47.36 -5.81
C ALA A 1211 -25.05 47.03 -7.23
N GLY A 1212 -24.37 46.14 -7.96
CA GLY A 1212 -24.66 45.75 -9.34
C GLY A 1212 -24.43 44.27 -9.63
N GLY A 1213 -24.49 43.87 -10.91
CA GLY A 1213 -24.37 42.47 -11.34
C GLY A 1213 -22.96 41.90 -11.13
N SER A 1214 -21.94 42.67 -11.45
CA SER A 1214 -20.53 42.31 -11.24
C SER A 1214 -20.03 42.61 -9.82
N LYS A 1215 -18.95 41.93 -9.40
CA LYS A 1215 -18.42 41.91 -8.02
C LYS A 1215 -17.59 43.19 -7.71
N PRO A 1216 -17.66 43.80 -6.51
CA PRO A 1216 -16.92 45.04 -6.22
C PRO A 1216 -15.43 44.75 -6.00
N MET A 1217 -14.56 45.70 -6.36
CA MET A 1217 -13.11 45.56 -6.26
C MET A 1217 -12.42 46.92 -6.03
N LEU A 1218 -11.14 46.88 -5.63
CA LEU A 1218 -10.25 48.05 -5.58
C LEU A 1218 -8.81 47.61 -5.88
N SER A 1219 -7.95 48.56 -6.26
CA SER A 1219 -6.55 48.30 -6.64
C SER A 1219 -5.55 48.75 -5.58
N TYR A 1220 -5.69 49.94 -4.99
CA TYR A 1220 -4.80 50.37 -3.90
C TYR A 1220 -5.46 51.37 -2.96
N ILE A 1221 -4.87 51.57 -1.78
CA ILE A 1221 -5.31 52.57 -0.79
C ILE A 1221 -4.09 53.29 -0.22
N VAL A 1222 -4.13 54.62 -0.17
CA VAL A 1222 -3.11 55.41 0.56
C VAL A 1222 -3.78 56.19 1.68
N VAL A 1223 -3.23 56.10 2.89
CA VAL A 1223 -3.68 56.86 4.06
C VAL A 1223 -2.58 57.82 4.49
N GLU A 1224 -2.87 59.11 4.45
CA GLU A 1224 -1.94 60.18 4.82
C GLU A 1224 -2.45 60.94 6.04
N GLN A 1225 -1.54 61.34 6.93
CA GLN A 1225 -1.85 62.25 8.02
C GLN A 1225 -2.02 63.69 7.50
N GLN A 1226 -3.12 64.36 7.87
CA GLN A 1226 -3.41 65.75 7.50
C GLN A 1226 -3.14 66.76 8.61
#